data_AF-A0A2P6VL61-F1
#
_entry.id   AF-A0A2P6VL61-F1
#
_cell.length_a   1.000
_cell.length_b   1.000
_cell.length_c   1.000
_cell.angle_alpha   90.00
_cell.angle_beta   90.00
_cell.angle_gamma   90.00
#
_symmetry.space_group_name_H-M   'P 1'
#
loop_
_entity.id
_entity.type
_entity.pdbx_description
1 polymer ?
#
loop_
_entity_poly.entity_id
_entity_poly.type
_entity_poly.pdbx_seq_one_letter_code
_entity_poly.pdbx_strand_id
1 'polypeptide(L)'
;MFIRHPLTAAILALPEARLEGLLANDAYKPRMHRLYARYMPGVQADFELWVRRTPLPLACIRKEDPWLWQRFEAACARRLGVPPYPPAVVAALEAHFAGFAPCPEDVLARAAWHGVAPVSWQEIGGELLAFAQGPIEAASHVETTLTQLVQELTIAAQVRALERTGGQRITPTELLANALGKLAAGVERLQAEAAAQAAGAAGGDGDGGGEAGPDGQPQRRRAQGLPAMLLFASRRSSSRRYLVLQNWYCMQHMPHFGGTSAVLAVTLLRQLLLEQPALLLQAQQAAGTACAAQRAAQAGVPAPRQAATEAAGAAQQAAEPPAPDLRLVGTLAHEVMMVTDQLLGRFDDLDPASWQVAAGSGCGGSAGGGGLRGGGGGGGGGGPAASTHGSDSGGRAASRGPAQICSLVAHLLLLAAGGGVHRATALCDTFGTCGFVSAALAAELPAEFQQDVQEGYPGEWAALPAAARAPGARVFDIFTWWRMDSGSYEEMADYVMSAWEQRWADAPPCVRPPRPRLMHSNLESFDEILQMWRLPARIRPAAFAFGTLADGFVPFDCEAAAADGGGGSGGIDGDAQATHGGAACSDGGSGAAGGGAPPGSGSAAGGGTAGCGSAVQAEVKLCSVVMKAVQASRPGAALPRSTESAGKLGDDVSASKAQFDRRLPPEAVDRTRRLLLLLSCERHDLDPAAASAALAAVYHAVTRQGVLR
;
A
#
# COMPACT_ATOMS: atom_id res chain seq x y z
N MET A 1 30.68 8.35 3.24
CA MET A 1 30.45 9.57 2.42
C MET A 1 29.11 10.23 2.76
N PHE A 2 28.00 9.47 2.81
CA PHE A 2 26.64 9.96 3.09
C PHE A 2 26.48 10.86 4.34
N ILE A 3 26.99 10.46 5.51
CA ILE A 3 26.86 11.24 6.76
C ILE A 3 27.55 12.60 6.70
N ARG A 4 28.64 12.69 5.91
CA ARG A 4 29.40 13.94 5.72
C ARG A 4 28.77 14.85 4.65
N HIS A 5 27.73 14.40 3.95
CA HIS A 5 27.06 15.19 2.93
C HIS A 5 26.35 16.38 3.60
N PRO A 6 26.48 17.63 3.11
CA PRO A 6 25.90 18.78 3.78
C PRO A 6 24.37 18.71 3.94
N LEU A 7 23.66 18.16 2.94
CA LEU A 7 22.21 17.94 3.06
C LEU A 7 21.87 16.95 4.19
N THR A 8 22.70 15.91 4.39
CA THR A 8 22.52 14.98 5.51
C THR A 8 22.71 15.69 6.85
N ALA A 9 23.73 16.54 6.97
CA ALA A 9 23.94 17.38 8.15
C ALA A 9 22.77 18.35 8.38
N ALA A 10 22.23 18.96 7.32
CA ALA A 10 21.07 19.84 7.40
C ALA A 10 19.80 19.09 7.86
N ILE A 11 19.57 17.87 7.37
CA ILE A 11 18.46 17.01 7.81
C ILE A 11 18.63 16.63 9.30
N LEU A 12 19.84 16.25 9.71
CA LEU A 12 20.13 15.92 11.11
C LEU A 12 19.93 17.12 12.04
N ALA A 13 20.27 18.32 11.56
CA ALA A 13 20.09 19.58 12.27
C ALA A 13 18.66 20.16 12.21
N LEU A 14 17.71 19.52 11.48
CA LEU A 14 16.34 20.01 11.39
C LEU A 14 15.72 20.12 12.80
N PRO A 15 15.22 21.31 13.18
CA PRO A 15 14.48 21.49 14.42
C PRO A 15 13.26 20.58 14.46
N GLU A 16 12.97 20.01 15.63
CA GLU A 16 11.83 19.11 15.79
C GLU A 16 10.51 19.81 15.42
N ALA A 17 10.38 21.11 15.69
CA ALA A 17 9.22 21.90 15.28
C ALA A 17 8.97 21.91 13.76
N ARG A 18 10.03 21.87 12.92
CA ARG A 18 9.86 21.75 11.45
C ARG A 18 9.38 20.36 11.05
N LEU A 19 9.89 19.32 11.71
CA LEU A 19 9.44 17.94 11.49
C LEU A 19 7.99 17.77 11.94
N GLU A 20 7.61 18.35 13.08
CA GLU A 20 6.28 18.28 13.67
C GLU A 20 5.25 19.15 12.92
N GLY A 21 5.68 20.23 12.26
CA GLY A 21 4.81 21.18 11.54
C GLY A 21 4.22 20.68 10.22
N LEU A 22 4.38 19.40 9.89
CA LEU A 22 3.81 18.77 8.69
C LEU A 22 3.11 17.45 9.07
N LEU A 23 2.04 17.09 8.37
CA LEU A 23 1.46 15.74 8.48
C LEU A 23 2.37 14.72 7.77
N ALA A 24 2.52 13.54 8.36
CA ALA A 24 3.24 12.44 7.75
C ALA A 24 2.31 11.66 6.80
N ASN A 25 1.86 12.30 5.72
CA ASN A 25 0.91 11.69 4.77
C ASN A 25 1.61 10.96 3.62
N ASP A 26 0.96 9.91 3.14
CA ASP A 26 1.30 9.26 1.88
C ASP A 26 0.61 9.92 0.68
N ALA A 27 1.28 9.94 -0.48
CA ALA A 27 0.83 10.64 -1.68
C ALA A 27 -0.51 10.13 -2.25
N TYR A 28 -0.95 8.92 -1.88
CA TYR A 28 -2.28 8.44 -2.28
C TYR A 28 -3.41 9.24 -1.60
N LYS A 29 -3.19 9.83 -0.41
CA LYS A 29 -4.18 10.63 0.32
C LYS A 29 -4.65 11.87 -0.48
N PRO A 30 -3.76 12.75 -0.97
CA PRO A 30 -4.16 13.83 -1.87
C PRO A 30 -5.01 13.38 -3.07
N ARG A 31 -4.68 12.24 -3.70
CA ARG A 31 -5.48 11.70 -4.82
C ARG A 31 -6.88 11.32 -4.40
N MET A 32 -7.02 10.59 -3.28
CA MET A 32 -8.33 10.20 -2.76
C MET A 32 -9.14 11.41 -2.31
N HIS A 33 -8.50 12.45 -1.78
CA HIS A 33 -9.19 13.65 -1.31
C HIS A 33 -9.81 14.45 -2.47
N ARG A 34 -9.25 14.35 -3.68
CA ARG A 34 -9.92 14.86 -4.90
C ARG A 34 -11.21 14.11 -5.21
N LEU A 35 -11.19 12.78 -5.09
CA LEU A 35 -12.38 11.96 -5.24
C LEU A 35 -13.42 12.33 -4.17
N TYR A 36 -13.01 12.46 -2.90
CA TYR A 36 -13.90 12.81 -1.80
C TYR A 36 -14.52 14.19 -1.99
N ALA A 37 -13.72 15.21 -2.30
CA ALA A 37 -14.21 16.56 -2.55
C ALA A 37 -15.22 16.60 -3.72
N ARG A 38 -14.95 15.87 -4.81
CA ARG A 38 -15.77 15.90 -6.02
C ARG A 38 -17.06 15.06 -5.93
N TYR A 39 -16.98 13.87 -5.31
CA TYR A 39 -18.05 12.87 -5.39
C TYR A 39 -18.63 12.45 -4.05
N MET A 40 -17.95 12.75 -2.93
CA MET A 40 -18.41 12.41 -1.57
C MET A 40 -18.42 13.63 -0.63
N PRO A 41 -18.80 14.84 -1.08
CA PRO A 41 -18.84 16.00 -0.20
C PRO A 41 -19.83 15.76 0.94
N GLY A 42 -19.37 15.95 2.17
CA GLY A 42 -20.22 15.79 3.36
C GLY A 42 -20.39 14.37 3.88
N VAL A 43 -19.86 13.36 3.18
CA VAL A 43 -19.79 11.98 3.71
C VAL A 43 -19.02 11.99 5.03
N GLN A 44 -19.62 11.36 6.03
CA GLN A 44 -18.96 11.11 7.31
C GLN A 44 -18.31 9.73 7.28
N ALA A 45 -17.13 9.63 7.87
CA ALA A 45 -16.46 8.35 8.05
C ALA A 45 -15.96 8.21 9.48
N ASP A 46 -15.85 6.96 9.91
CA ASP A 46 -15.21 6.56 11.15
C ASP A 46 -14.07 5.61 10.80
N PHE A 47 -12.88 5.95 11.28
CA PHE A 47 -11.67 5.18 11.07
C PHE A 47 -11.21 4.56 12.38
N GLU A 48 -11.00 3.26 12.37
CA GLU A 48 -10.50 2.50 13.50
C GLU A 48 -9.01 2.22 13.30
N LEU A 49 -8.20 2.54 14.31
CA LEU A 49 -6.81 2.11 14.44
C LEU A 49 -6.69 1.00 15.50
N TRP A 50 -5.93 -0.04 15.14
CA TRP A 50 -5.54 -1.11 16.05
C TRP A 50 -4.12 -1.60 15.76
N VAL A 51 -3.48 -2.16 16.79
CA VAL A 51 -2.13 -2.71 16.70
C VAL A 51 -2.22 -4.24 16.66
N ARG A 52 -2.04 -4.84 15.48
CA ARG A 52 -2.21 -6.29 15.26
C ARG A 52 -1.08 -7.12 15.86
N ARG A 53 0.15 -6.62 15.76
CA ARG A 53 1.36 -7.27 16.28
C ARG A 53 2.18 -6.22 17.00
N THR A 54 2.44 -6.44 18.28
CA THR A 54 3.34 -5.61 19.08
C THR A 54 3.90 -6.44 20.23
N PRO A 55 5.18 -6.28 20.59
CA PRO A 55 5.70 -6.87 21.81
C PRO A 55 5.11 -6.21 23.08
N LEU A 56 4.59 -4.98 22.97
CA LEU A 56 4.01 -4.22 24.08
C LEU A 56 2.64 -3.65 23.67
N PRO A 57 1.52 -4.20 24.17
CA PRO A 57 0.18 -3.68 23.90
C PRO A 57 0.00 -2.23 24.37
N LEU A 58 -0.76 -1.42 23.63
CA LEU A 58 -0.96 -0.01 23.97
C LEU A 58 -1.63 0.18 25.34
N ALA A 59 -2.56 -0.70 25.71
CA ALA A 59 -3.19 -0.70 27.03
C ALA A 59 -2.16 -0.91 28.16
N CYS A 60 -1.18 -1.79 27.96
CA CYS A 60 -0.07 -2.01 28.90
C CYS A 60 0.80 -0.76 28.99
N ILE A 61 1.20 -0.16 27.87
CA ILE A 61 2.00 1.08 27.86
C ILE A 61 1.29 2.20 28.62
N ARG A 62 -0.01 2.41 28.35
CA ARG A 62 -0.84 3.42 29.03
C ARG A 62 -0.89 3.22 30.55
N LYS A 63 -0.96 1.96 31.01
CA LYS A 63 -1.08 1.61 32.43
C LYS A 63 0.26 1.62 33.16
N GLU A 64 1.29 1.06 32.56
CA GLU A 64 2.59 0.81 33.18
C GLU A 64 3.57 1.98 33.00
N ASP A 65 3.37 2.82 31.98
CA ASP A 65 4.17 4.01 31.73
C ASP A 65 3.30 5.25 31.41
N PRO A 66 2.54 5.78 32.40
CA PRO A 66 1.64 6.92 32.19
C PRO A 66 2.35 8.17 31.69
N TRP A 67 3.61 8.38 32.06
CA TRP A 67 4.40 9.51 31.60
C TRP A 67 4.70 9.43 30.11
N LEU A 68 5.09 8.25 29.60
CA LEU A 68 5.31 8.05 28.17
C LEU A 68 4.00 8.21 27.39
N TRP A 69 2.90 7.69 27.94
CA TRP A 69 1.58 7.88 27.35
C TRP A 69 1.17 9.35 27.26
N GLN A 70 1.35 10.14 28.34
CA GLN A 70 1.05 11.57 28.33
C GLN A 70 1.87 12.33 27.28
N ARG A 71 3.15 11.96 27.09
CA ARG A 71 3.99 12.54 26.03
C ARG A 71 3.48 12.18 24.64
N PHE A 72 3.01 10.94 24.46
CA PHE A 72 2.40 10.49 23.21
C PHE A 72 1.11 11.26 22.91
N GLU A 73 0.21 11.43 23.88
CA GLU A 73 -1.00 12.23 23.70
C GLU A 73 -0.69 13.69 23.34
N ALA A 74 0.30 14.28 23.99
CA ALA A 74 0.78 15.61 23.64
C ALA A 74 1.34 15.68 22.20
N ALA A 75 2.04 14.64 21.75
CA ALA A 75 2.54 14.55 20.38
C ALA A 75 1.40 14.36 19.36
N CYS A 76 0.39 13.54 19.69
CA CYS A 76 -0.84 13.42 18.91
C CYS A 76 -1.52 14.79 18.75
N ALA A 77 -1.74 15.51 19.85
CA ALA A 77 -2.39 16.82 19.83
C ALA A 77 -1.63 17.83 18.96
N ARG A 78 -0.30 17.91 19.09
CA ARG A 78 0.53 18.82 18.27
C ARG A 78 0.50 18.45 16.80
N ARG A 79 0.75 17.18 16.45
CA ARG A 79 0.97 16.76 15.06
C ARG A 79 -0.32 16.57 14.29
N LEU A 80 -1.41 16.13 14.94
CA LEU A 80 -2.73 16.07 14.32
C LEU A 80 -3.42 17.45 14.32
N GLY A 81 -2.93 18.42 15.11
CA GLY A 81 -3.38 19.81 15.03
C GLY A 81 -2.80 20.61 13.85
N VAL A 82 -1.93 20.00 13.03
CA VAL A 82 -1.34 20.66 11.86
C VAL A 82 -2.38 20.76 10.73
N PRO A 83 -2.58 21.95 10.13
CA PRO A 83 -3.49 22.08 9.00
C PRO A 83 -3.03 21.21 7.83
N PRO A 84 -3.92 20.47 7.16
CA PRO A 84 -3.56 19.72 5.97
C PRO A 84 -3.20 20.67 4.81
N TYR A 85 -2.33 20.19 3.92
CA TYR A 85 -1.91 20.92 2.71
C TYR A 85 -1.46 22.38 2.92
N PRO A 86 -0.51 22.66 3.85
CA PRO A 86 0.08 23.99 3.93
C PRO A 86 0.80 24.33 2.61
N PRO A 87 1.08 25.62 2.31
CA PRO A 87 1.63 26.04 1.02
C PRO A 87 2.87 25.26 0.55
N ALA A 88 3.76 24.89 1.48
CA ALA A 88 4.94 24.09 1.17
C ALA A 88 4.62 22.67 0.69
N VAL A 89 3.55 22.06 1.23
CA VAL A 89 3.07 20.74 0.80
C VAL A 89 2.40 20.84 -0.57
N VAL A 90 1.58 21.86 -0.80
CA VAL A 90 0.96 22.10 -2.12
C VAL A 90 2.04 22.27 -3.19
N ALA A 91 3.03 23.13 -2.94
CA ALA A 91 4.14 23.35 -3.86
C ALA A 91 4.96 22.07 -4.13
N ALA A 92 5.11 21.19 -3.13
CA ALA A 92 5.78 19.91 -3.31
C ALA A 92 4.93 18.92 -4.13
N LEU A 93 3.63 18.84 -3.88
CA LEU A 93 2.71 17.98 -4.63
C LEU A 93 2.64 18.43 -6.10
N GLU A 94 2.51 19.71 -6.38
CA GLU A 94 2.44 20.24 -7.75
C GLU A 94 3.74 20.01 -8.52
N ALA A 95 4.90 20.17 -7.87
CA ALA A 95 6.20 19.98 -8.50
C ALA A 95 6.57 18.51 -8.71
N HIS A 96 6.18 17.61 -7.79
CA HIS A 96 6.75 16.26 -7.70
C HIS A 96 5.73 15.13 -7.84
N PHE A 97 4.43 15.45 -7.92
CA PHE A 97 3.37 14.46 -8.08
C PHE A 97 2.61 14.63 -9.39
N ALA A 98 3.00 13.84 -10.39
CA ALA A 98 2.41 13.89 -11.72
C ALA A 98 0.87 13.75 -11.67
N GLY A 99 0.18 14.65 -12.39
CA GLY A 99 -1.28 14.75 -12.43
C GLY A 99 -1.90 15.53 -11.27
N PHE A 100 -1.11 15.98 -10.29
CA PHE A 100 -1.61 16.74 -9.14
C PHE A 100 -1.63 18.27 -9.35
N ALA A 101 -0.95 18.80 -10.36
CA ALA A 101 -0.99 20.22 -10.66
C ALA A 101 -2.11 20.57 -11.66
N PRO A 102 -2.88 21.66 -11.43
CA PRO A 102 -2.95 22.43 -10.17
C PRO A 102 -3.68 21.65 -9.07
N CYS A 103 -3.38 21.96 -7.80
CA CYS A 103 -4.16 21.41 -6.69
C CYS A 103 -5.60 22.01 -6.72
N PRO A 104 -6.67 21.19 -6.68
CA PRO A 104 -8.02 21.71 -6.75
C PRO A 104 -8.38 22.61 -5.55
N GLU A 105 -9.00 23.75 -5.82
CA GLU A 105 -9.35 24.75 -4.80
C GLU A 105 -10.35 24.21 -3.77
N ASP A 106 -11.28 23.35 -4.20
CA ASP A 106 -12.25 22.68 -3.33
C ASP A 106 -11.57 21.75 -2.32
N VAL A 107 -10.55 20.99 -2.73
CA VAL A 107 -9.73 20.16 -1.83
C VAL A 107 -9.04 21.03 -0.78
N LEU A 108 -8.46 22.16 -1.19
CA LEU A 108 -7.77 23.08 -0.27
C LEU A 108 -8.74 23.76 0.69
N ALA A 109 -9.88 24.23 0.19
CA ALA A 109 -10.91 24.87 1.00
C ALA A 109 -11.49 23.90 2.04
N ARG A 110 -11.75 22.65 1.66
CA ARG A 110 -12.24 21.61 2.57
C ARG A 110 -11.20 21.22 3.60
N ALA A 111 -9.93 21.08 3.21
CA ALA A 111 -8.84 20.83 4.15
C ALA A 111 -8.67 21.95 5.17
N ALA A 112 -8.76 23.21 4.72
CA ALA A 112 -8.71 24.38 5.60
C ALA A 112 -9.91 24.45 6.56
N TRP A 113 -11.11 24.10 6.06
CA TRP A 113 -12.35 24.14 6.84
C TRP A 113 -12.47 23.01 7.86
N HIS A 114 -12.16 21.77 7.47
CA HIS A 114 -12.34 20.59 8.31
C HIS A 114 -11.09 20.21 9.12
N GLY A 115 -9.90 20.58 8.67
CA GLY A 115 -8.64 20.20 9.31
C GLY A 115 -8.44 18.68 9.36
N VAL A 116 -7.97 18.20 10.50
CA VAL A 116 -7.79 16.77 10.81
C VAL A 116 -8.82 16.39 11.87
N ALA A 117 -9.46 15.23 11.72
CA ALA A 117 -10.47 14.78 12.66
C ALA A 117 -9.88 14.51 14.06
N PRO A 118 -10.65 14.77 15.14
CA PRO A 118 -10.22 14.42 16.49
C PRO A 118 -10.11 12.91 16.66
N VAL A 119 -9.19 12.48 17.52
CA VAL A 119 -8.98 11.06 17.86
C VAL A 119 -9.50 10.79 19.26
N SER A 120 -10.26 9.72 19.41
CA SER A 120 -10.69 9.17 20.70
C SER A 120 -10.10 7.78 20.93
N TRP A 121 -9.91 7.39 22.18
CA TRP A 121 -9.36 6.09 22.57
C TRP A 121 -10.40 5.29 23.34
N GLN A 122 -10.61 4.02 22.98
CA GLN A 122 -11.59 3.15 23.63
C GLN A 122 -10.99 1.76 23.87
N GLU A 123 -11.33 1.13 24.99
CA GLU A 123 -10.90 -0.22 25.31
C GLU A 123 -12.00 -1.21 24.93
N ILE A 124 -11.69 -2.13 24.02
CA ILE A 124 -12.62 -3.12 23.48
C ILE A 124 -11.93 -4.49 23.50
N GLY A 125 -12.51 -5.45 24.23
CA GLY A 125 -11.94 -6.79 24.34
C GLY A 125 -10.55 -6.82 24.98
N GLY A 126 -10.22 -5.87 25.87
CA GLY A 126 -8.90 -5.73 26.49
C GLY A 126 -7.83 -5.09 25.59
N GLU A 127 -8.20 -4.69 24.38
CA GLU A 127 -7.32 -3.93 23.47
C GLU A 127 -7.70 -2.45 23.47
N LEU A 128 -6.69 -1.58 23.39
CA LEU A 128 -6.88 -0.14 23.28
C LEU A 128 -6.89 0.26 21.80
N LEU A 129 -8.04 0.74 21.32
CA LEU A 129 -8.29 1.15 19.94
C LEU A 129 -8.42 2.67 19.84
N ALA A 130 -8.01 3.23 18.70
CA ALA A 130 -8.21 4.64 18.40
C ALA A 130 -9.28 4.82 17.33
N PHE A 131 -10.12 5.84 17.46
CA PHE A 131 -11.17 6.17 16.50
C PHE A 131 -11.05 7.62 16.04
N ALA A 132 -11.10 7.84 14.73
CA ALA A 132 -11.16 9.17 14.13
C ALA A 132 -12.46 9.32 13.33
N GLN A 133 -13.33 10.19 13.80
CA GLN A 133 -14.67 10.38 13.25
C GLN A 133 -14.84 11.81 12.73
N GLY A 134 -15.40 11.94 11.53
CA GLY A 134 -15.74 13.24 10.96
C GLY A 134 -15.95 13.17 9.44
N PRO A 135 -15.90 14.31 8.75
CA PRO A 135 -15.85 14.34 7.29
C PRO A 135 -14.74 13.42 6.78
N ILE A 136 -15.03 12.66 5.73
CA ILE A 136 -14.15 11.58 5.27
C ILE A 136 -12.71 12.04 5.01
N GLU A 137 -12.50 13.24 4.45
CA GLU A 137 -11.15 13.78 4.22
C GLU A 137 -10.40 14.06 5.54
N ALA A 138 -11.11 14.61 6.53
CA ALA A 138 -10.54 14.94 7.83
C ALA A 138 -10.20 13.67 8.64
N ALA A 139 -11.05 12.65 8.60
CA ALA A 139 -10.79 11.35 9.23
C ALA A 139 -9.64 10.61 8.52
N SER A 140 -9.63 10.64 7.20
CA SER A 140 -8.58 10.04 6.36
C SER A 140 -7.18 10.64 6.63
N HIS A 141 -7.08 11.93 6.96
CA HIS A 141 -5.80 12.57 7.31
C HIS A 141 -5.13 11.99 8.56
N VAL A 142 -5.89 11.36 9.46
CA VAL A 142 -5.34 10.81 10.70
C VAL A 142 -4.47 9.58 10.43
N GLU A 143 -4.81 8.76 9.43
CA GLU A 143 -4.27 7.41 9.23
C GLU A 143 -2.74 7.34 9.33
N THR A 144 -2.04 7.98 8.41
CA THR A 144 -0.59 7.81 8.28
C THR A 144 0.17 8.50 9.43
N THR A 145 -0.34 9.63 9.93
CA THR A 145 0.30 10.36 11.03
C THR A 145 0.12 9.66 12.38
N LEU A 146 -1.07 9.14 12.68
CA LEU A 146 -1.32 8.43 13.93
C LEU A 146 -0.64 7.06 13.95
N THR A 147 -0.62 6.34 12.83
CA THR A 147 0.12 5.06 12.73
C THR A 147 1.62 5.26 12.98
N GLN A 148 2.24 6.29 12.41
CA GLN A 148 3.62 6.67 12.72
C GLN A 148 3.81 6.97 14.22
N LEU A 149 2.92 7.77 14.83
CA LEU A 149 3.00 8.11 16.24
C LEU A 149 2.92 6.88 17.15
N VAL A 150 2.05 5.92 16.82
CA VAL A 150 1.94 4.65 17.54
C VAL A 150 3.22 3.82 17.37
N GLN A 151 3.81 3.83 16.17
CA GLN A 151 5.10 3.18 15.91
C GLN A 151 6.22 3.80 16.79
N GLU A 152 6.31 5.13 16.86
CA GLU A 152 7.27 5.84 17.73
C GLU A 152 7.04 5.52 19.23
N LEU A 153 5.78 5.49 19.69
CA LEU A 153 5.42 5.13 21.05
C LEU A 153 5.89 3.71 21.41
N THR A 154 5.58 2.73 20.55
CA THR A 154 5.93 1.33 20.81
C THR A 154 7.44 1.09 20.79
N ILE A 155 8.19 1.80 19.95
CA ILE A 155 9.67 1.78 19.96
C ILE A 155 10.18 2.37 21.27
N ALA A 156 9.68 3.55 21.67
CA ALA A 156 10.10 4.19 22.91
C ALA A 156 9.82 3.32 24.14
N ALA A 157 8.67 2.65 24.19
CA ALA A 157 8.32 1.74 25.28
C ALA A 157 9.26 0.53 25.35
N GLN A 158 9.59 -0.07 24.20
CA GLN A 158 10.56 -1.18 24.13
C GLN A 158 11.94 -0.74 24.59
N VAL A 159 12.42 0.41 24.10
CA VAL A 159 13.71 0.97 24.53
C VAL A 159 13.74 1.16 26.03
N ARG A 160 12.72 1.78 26.64
CA ARG A 160 12.67 1.95 28.11
C ARG A 160 12.61 0.63 28.87
N ALA A 161 12.02 -0.43 28.29
CA ALA A 161 12.02 -1.76 28.89
C ALA A 161 13.43 -2.39 28.83
N LEU A 162 14.14 -2.21 27.71
CA LEU A 162 15.54 -2.65 27.56
C LEU A 162 16.48 -1.90 28.50
N GLU A 163 16.34 -0.57 28.60
CA GLU A 163 17.16 0.25 29.52
C GLU A 163 16.97 -0.19 30.99
N ARG A 164 15.74 -0.57 31.37
CA ARG A 164 15.43 -1.07 32.72
C ARG A 164 16.01 -2.47 33.01
N THR A 165 16.14 -3.31 32.00
CA THR A 165 16.56 -4.71 32.16
C THR A 165 18.05 -4.92 31.93
N GLY A 166 18.64 -4.24 30.95
CA GLY A 166 20.05 -4.34 30.57
C GLY A 166 20.97 -3.26 31.13
N GLY A 167 20.42 -2.21 31.76
CA GLY A 167 21.21 -1.12 32.36
C GLY A 167 21.91 -0.18 31.35
N GLN A 168 21.85 -0.48 30.05
CA GLN A 168 22.40 0.34 28.99
C GLN A 168 21.36 1.34 28.48
N ARG A 169 21.74 2.62 28.41
CA ARG A 169 20.92 3.68 27.84
C ARG A 169 21.00 3.64 26.32
N ILE A 170 19.87 3.57 25.62
CA ILE A 170 19.82 3.61 24.16
C ILE A 170 19.34 4.99 23.74
N THR A 171 20.24 5.76 23.13
CA THR A 171 19.97 7.14 22.71
C THR A 171 19.19 7.19 21.39
N PRO A 172 18.44 8.29 21.13
CA PRO A 172 17.81 8.51 19.83
C PRO A 172 18.80 8.48 18.65
N THR A 173 20.04 8.91 18.87
CA THR A 173 21.11 8.87 17.86
C THR A 173 21.50 7.45 17.52
N GLU A 174 21.63 6.56 18.51
CA GLU A 174 21.95 5.14 18.29
C GLU A 174 20.82 4.42 17.56
N LEU A 175 19.55 4.67 17.92
CA LEU A 175 18.39 4.14 17.19
C LEU A 175 18.40 4.58 15.72
N LEU A 176 18.67 5.86 15.48
CA LEU A 176 18.73 6.41 14.13
C LEU A 176 19.88 5.81 13.31
N ALA A 177 21.07 5.70 13.90
CA ALA A 177 22.24 5.12 13.27
C ALA A 177 22.04 3.63 12.96
N ASN A 178 21.43 2.88 13.89
CA ASN A 178 21.11 1.46 13.71
C ASN A 178 20.12 1.24 12.56
N ALA A 179 19.01 1.99 12.52
CA ALA A 179 18.03 1.90 11.44
C ALA A 179 18.65 2.25 10.07
N LEU A 180 19.45 3.32 10.00
CA LEU A 180 20.16 3.69 8.76
C LEU A 180 21.21 2.65 8.35
N GLY A 181 21.93 2.07 9.30
CA GLY A 181 22.89 1.00 9.03
C GLY A 181 22.23 -0.24 8.45
N LYS A 182 21.08 -0.64 8.99
CA LYS A 182 20.26 -1.74 8.46
C LYS A 182 19.80 -1.47 7.03
N LEU A 183 19.28 -0.26 6.76
CA LEU A 183 18.90 0.15 5.41
C LEU A 183 20.09 0.10 4.45
N ALA A 184 21.23 0.66 4.86
CA ALA A 184 22.44 0.70 4.04
C ALA A 184 22.92 -0.71 3.66
N ALA A 185 23.00 -1.62 4.63
CA ALA A 185 23.38 -3.02 4.39
C ALA A 185 22.42 -3.72 3.41
N GLY A 186 21.12 -3.49 3.55
CA GLY A 186 20.11 -4.01 2.62
C GLY A 186 20.27 -3.48 1.20
N VAL A 187 20.53 -2.18 1.05
CA VAL A 187 20.76 -1.54 -0.26
C VAL A 187 22.04 -2.03 -0.92
N GLU A 188 23.14 -2.13 -0.16
CA GLU A 188 24.41 -2.69 -0.66
C GLU A 188 24.23 -4.12 -1.18
N ARG A 189 23.46 -4.94 -0.46
CA ARG A 189 23.11 -6.29 -0.90
C ARG A 189 22.30 -6.29 -2.20
N LEU A 190 21.32 -5.41 -2.35
CA LEU A 190 20.56 -5.26 -3.60
C LEU A 190 21.46 -4.82 -4.77
N GLN A 191 22.40 -3.91 -4.53
CA GLN A 191 23.36 -3.46 -5.53
C GLN A 191 24.30 -4.59 -5.96
N ALA A 192 24.78 -5.40 -5.02
CA ALA A 192 25.64 -6.54 -5.31
C ALA A 192 24.92 -7.57 -6.20
N GLU A 193 23.67 -7.91 -5.89
CA GLU A 193 22.87 -8.81 -6.73
C GLU A 193 22.61 -8.20 -8.12
N ALA A 194 22.27 -6.91 -8.18
CA ALA A 194 22.08 -6.19 -9.44
C ALA A 194 23.31 -6.28 -10.35
N ALA A 195 24.49 -6.08 -9.78
CA ALA A 195 25.76 -6.16 -10.51
C ALA A 195 26.04 -7.60 -10.96
N ALA A 196 25.80 -8.60 -10.10
CA ALA A 196 26.00 -10.01 -10.44
C ALA A 196 25.10 -10.45 -11.60
N GLN A 197 23.83 -10.05 -11.62
CA GLN A 197 22.91 -10.35 -12.72
C GLN A 197 23.31 -9.66 -14.02
N ALA A 198 23.77 -8.40 -13.96
CA ALA A 198 24.25 -7.68 -15.14
C ALA A 198 25.51 -8.36 -15.74
N ALA A 199 26.43 -8.82 -14.90
CA ALA A 199 27.62 -9.54 -15.33
C ALA A 199 27.29 -10.91 -15.95
N GLY A 200 26.37 -11.67 -15.34
CA GLY A 200 25.92 -12.96 -15.87
C GLY A 200 25.22 -12.85 -17.23
N ALA A 201 24.50 -11.75 -17.48
CA ALA A 201 23.87 -11.48 -18.77
C ALA A 201 24.89 -11.19 -19.89
N ALA A 202 26.04 -10.58 -19.57
CA ALA A 202 27.09 -10.26 -20.53
C ALA A 202 27.99 -11.46 -20.89
N GLY A 203 28.12 -12.45 -20.00
CA GLY A 203 28.97 -13.62 -20.19
C GLY A 203 28.34 -14.79 -20.96
N GLY A 204 27.05 -14.72 -21.31
CA GLY A 204 26.29 -15.83 -21.91
C GLY A 204 26.33 -15.94 -23.44
N ASP A 205 27.08 -15.09 -24.13
CA ASP A 205 27.16 -15.08 -25.61
C ASP A 205 28.33 -15.92 -26.18
N GLY A 206 28.99 -16.71 -25.35
CA GLY A 206 30.06 -17.62 -25.76
C GLY A 206 29.61 -19.07 -25.75
N ASP A 207 29.40 -19.61 -26.96
CA ASP A 207 29.43 -21.05 -27.29
C ASP A 207 28.12 -21.84 -27.15
N GLY A 208 27.41 -22.05 -28.27
CA GLY A 208 26.30 -23.00 -28.36
C GLY A 208 25.35 -22.71 -29.52
N GLY A 209 25.57 -23.34 -30.68
CA GLY A 209 24.61 -23.34 -31.79
C GLY A 209 23.26 -23.93 -31.37
N GLY A 210 22.17 -23.23 -31.66
CA GLY A 210 20.83 -23.65 -31.27
C GLY A 210 19.74 -22.94 -32.07
N GLU A 211 19.22 -23.67 -33.05
CA GLU A 211 17.95 -23.58 -33.79
C GLU A 211 17.16 -22.27 -33.78
N ALA A 212 16.99 -21.72 -34.98
CA ALA A 212 16.01 -20.69 -35.29
C ALA A 212 14.58 -21.20 -35.01
N GLY A 213 13.91 -20.57 -34.04
CA GLY A 213 12.46 -20.69 -33.92
C GLY A 213 11.74 -20.17 -35.19
N PRO A 214 10.51 -20.63 -35.48
CA PRO A 214 9.81 -20.40 -36.75
C PRO A 214 9.55 -18.93 -37.11
N ASP A 215 9.74 -17.99 -36.17
CA ASP A 215 9.52 -16.56 -36.40
C ASP A 215 10.80 -15.76 -36.74
N GLY A 216 11.96 -16.42 -36.89
CA GLY A 216 13.15 -15.85 -37.53
C GLY A 216 13.77 -14.59 -36.89
N GLN A 217 13.26 -14.10 -35.75
CA GLN A 217 13.85 -12.97 -35.04
C GLN A 217 14.66 -13.44 -33.84
N PRO A 218 15.98 -13.16 -33.81
CA PRO A 218 16.77 -13.39 -32.61
C PRO A 218 16.23 -12.49 -31.49
N GLN A 219 15.56 -13.10 -30.51
CA GLN A 219 15.28 -12.47 -29.22
C GLN A 219 16.63 -12.21 -28.54
N ARG A 220 17.26 -11.09 -28.91
CA ARG A 220 18.33 -10.51 -28.09
C ARG A 220 17.75 -10.42 -26.68
N ARG A 221 18.34 -11.15 -25.74
CA ARG A 221 18.08 -11.01 -24.30
C ARG A 221 18.42 -9.57 -23.93
N ARG A 222 17.50 -8.62 -24.19
CA ARG A 222 17.61 -7.26 -23.67
C ARG A 222 17.79 -7.44 -22.18
N ALA A 223 18.92 -6.95 -21.66
CA ALA A 223 19.19 -6.86 -20.23
C ALA A 223 17.90 -6.33 -19.58
N GLN A 224 17.20 -7.21 -18.88
CA GLN A 224 15.88 -6.90 -18.35
C GLN A 224 16.11 -5.83 -17.29
N GLY A 225 15.64 -4.61 -17.56
CA GLY A 225 15.85 -3.48 -16.65
C GLY A 225 15.35 -3.81 -15.26
N LEU A 226 16.11 -3.39 -14.24
CA LEU A 226 15.78 -3.66 -12.84
C LEU A 226 14.40 -3.09 -12.50
N PRO A 227 13.57 -3.80 -11.71
CA PRO A 227 12.28 -3.28 -11.25
C PRO A 227 12.43 -1.96 -10.50
N ALA A 228 11.41 -1.10 -10.59
CA ALA A 228 11.41 0.17 -9.87
C ALA A 228 11.24 -0.05 -8.36
N MET A 229 12.06 0.60 -7.54
CA MET A 229 11.98 0.56 -6.08
C MET A 229 11.19 1.76 -5.56
N LEU A 230 10.05 1.53 -4.92
CA LEU A 230 9.13 2.57 -4.43
C LEU A 230 9.05 2.52 -2.91
N LEU A 231 9.36 3.65 -2.25
CA LEU A 231 9.40 3.70 -0.78
C LEU A 231 8.05 4.16 -0.20
N PHE A 232 7.31 3.25 0.44
CA PHE A 232 5.99 3.45 1.06
C PHE A 232 6.06 3.44 2.59
N ALA A 233 6.94 4.25 3.17
CA ALA A 233 7.40 4.09 4.55
C ALA A 233 6.77 5.03 5.60
N SER A 234 5.94 6.01 5.22
CA SER A 234 5.48 7.06 6.14
C SER A 234 4.82 6.51 7.41
N ARG A 235 3.85 5.59 7.27
CA ARG A 235 3.09 4.99 8.38
C ARG A 235 3.89 4.08 9.32
N ARG A 236 5.06 3.62 8.89
CA ARG A 236 5.90 2.66 9.65
C ARG A 236 7.27 3.22 10.01
N SER A 237 7.48 4.52 9.76
CA SER A 237 8.77 5.15 10.03
C SER A 237 9.06 5.17 11.54
N SER A 238 10.24 4.72 11.96
CA SER A 238 10.70 4.73 13.37
C SER A 238 10.84 6.12 13.96
N SER A 239 11.06 7.13 13.12
CA SER A 239 10.89 8.55 13.45
C SER A 239 10.69 9.40 12.19
N ARG A 240 10.23 10.64 12.35
CA ARG A 240 10.17 11.61 11.23
C ARG A 240 11.53 12.00 10.68
N ARG A 241 12.56 12.13 11.52
CA ARG A 241 13.92 12.43 11.06
C ARG A 241 14.48 11.27 10.24
N TYR A 242 14.25 10.04 10.69
CA TYR A 242 14.55 8.84 9.92
C TYR A 242 13.80 8.83 8.59
N LEU A 243 12.50 9.17 8.56
CA LEU A 243 11.69 9.25 7.33
C LEU A 243 12.35 10.13 6.26
N VAL A 244 12.89 11.29 6.63
CA VAL A 244 13.58 12.19 5.69
C VAL A 244 14.93 11.59 5.25
N LEU A 245 15.72 11.06 6.19
CA LEU A 245 17.03 10.48 5.92
C LEU A 245 16.96 9.23 5.04
N GLN A 246 16.02 8.33 5.29
CA GLN A 246 15.85 7.12 4.46
C GLN A 246 15.48 7.47 3.03
N ASN A 247 14.63 8.49 2.83
CA ASN A 247 14.26 8.95 1.49
C ASN A 247 15.48 9.53 0.77
N TRP A 248 16.23 10.39 1.44
CA TRP A 248 17.48 10.93 0.91
C TRP A 248 18.50 9.84 0.59
N TYR A 249 18.69 8.86 1.48
CA TYR A 249 19.59 7.73 1.27
C TYR A 249 19.17 6.89 0.06
N CYS A 250 17.89 6.49 0.00
CA CYS A 250 17.37 5.70 -1.11
C CYS A 250 17.49 6.44 -2.45
N MET A 251 17.25 7.75 -2.51
CA MET A 251 17.45 8.53 -3.72
C MET A 251 18.89 8.49 -4.25
N GLN A 252 19.88 8.42 -3.35
CA GLN A 252 21.30 8.42 -3.71
C GLN A 252 21.84 7.01 -4.01
N HIS A 253 21.31 5.99 -3.33
CA HIS A 253 21.94 4.68 -3.27
C HIS A 253 21.03 3.54 -3.72
N MET A 254 19.70 3.66 -3.66
CA MET A 254 18.82 2.56 -4.04
C MET A 254 18.85 2.38 -5.57
N PRO A 255 19.20 1.18 -6.08
CA PRO A 255 19.16 0.92 -7.51
C PRO A 255 17.72 1.07 -8.01
N HIS A 256 17.54 1.83 -9.10
CA HIS A 256 16.24 2.03 -9.74
C HIS A 256 15.17 2.61 -8.80
N PHE A 257 15.58 3.51 -7.91
CA PHE A 257 14.65 4.29 -7.10
C PHE A 257 13.61 4.98 -8.00
N GLY A 258 12.35 4.60 -7.84
CA GLY A 258 11.22 5.10 -8.65
C GLY A 258 10.41 6.21 -7.97
N GLY A 259 10.71 6.51 -6.70
CA GLY A 259 10.06 7.54 -5.91
C GLY A 259 9.58 7.07 -4.54
N THR A 260 8.86 7.95 -3.86
CA THR A 260 8.36 7.73 -2.49
C THR A 260 6.92 8.16 -2.34
N SER A 261 6.19 7.56 -1.41
CA SER A 261 4.87 8.07 -1.02
C SER A 261 4.95 9.21 -0.01
N ALA A 262 6.09 9.41 0.67
CA ALA A 262 6.20 10.28 1.83
C ALA A 262 6.18 11.77 1.47
N VAL A 263 5.00 12.40 1.56
CA VAL A 263 4.81 13.84 1.25
C VAL A 263 5.67 14.71 2.16
N LEU A 264 5.71 14.40 3.46
CA LEU A 264 6.57 15.10 4.43
C LEU A 264 8.04 15.10 4.02
N ALA A 265 8.57 13.95 3.59
CA ALA A 265 9.98 13.83 3.21
C ALA A 265 10.28 14.67 1.96
N VAL A 266 9.44 14.57 0.93
CA VAL A 266 9.62 15.35 -0.30
C VAL A 266 9.50 16.86 -0.04
N THR A 267 8.53 17.28 0.76
CA THR A 267 8.38 18.70 1.13
C THR A 267 9.61 19.24 1.84
N LEU A 268 10.14 18.53 2.84
CA LEU A 268 11.31 18.98 3.60
C LEU A 268 12.60 18.94 2.76
N LEU A 269 12.81 17.89 1.97
CA LEU A 269 13.97 17.81 1.07
C LEU A 269 13.94 18.94 0.04
N ARG A 270 12.78 19.21 -0.56
CA ARG A 270 12.59 20.34 -1.47
C ARG A 270 12.93 21.68 -0.81
N GLN A 271 12.42 21.93 0.40
CA GLN A 271 12.72 23.16 1.13
C GLN A 271 14.21 23.31 1.43
N LEU A 272 14.86 22.26 1.94
CA LEU A 272 16.29 22.30 2.25
C LEU A 272 17.15 22.55 0.99
N LEU A 273 16.77 21.96 -0.14
CA LEU A 273 17.46 22.18 -1.42
C LEU A 273 17.28 23.62 -1.95
N LEU A 274 16.12 24.23 -1.73
CA LEU A 274 15.86 25.63 -2.10
C LEU A 274 16.55 26.62 -1.17
N GLU A 275 16.62 26.31 0.13
CA GLU A 275 17.30 27.14 1.14
C GLU A 275 18.83 27.16 0.95
N GLN A 276 19.39 26.18 0.23
CA GLN A 276 20.83 26.05 0.03
C GLN A 276 21.17 25.81 -1.45
N PRO A 277 21.16 26.85 -2.30
CA PRO A 277 21.43 26.72 -3.74
C PRO A 277 22.80 26.09 -4.05
N ALA A 278 23.79 26.31 -3.19
CA ALA A 278 25.09 25.66 -3.29
C ALA A 278 25.00 24.13 -3.13
N LEU A 279 24.07 23.64 -2.28
CA LEU A 279 23.80 22.21 -2.14
C LEU A 279 22.98 21.65 -3.29
N LEU A 280 22.10 22.45 -3.91
CA LEU A 280 21.41 22.04 -5.14
C LEU A 280 22.44 21.74 -6.23
N LEU A 281 23.42 22.63 -6.43
CA LEU A 281 24.48 22.45 -7.41
C LEU A 281 25.36 21.22 -7.10
N GLN A 282 25.71 20.99 -5.83
CA GLN A 282 26.48 19.82 -5.41
C GLN A 282 25.68 18.51 -5.53
N ALA A 283 24.39 18.51 -5.14
CA ALA A 283 23.52 17.35 -5.26
C ALA A 283 23.27 16.98 -6.73
N GLN A 284 23.12 17.97 -7.60
CA GLN A 284 23.07 17.82 -9.04
C GLN A 284 24.38 17.17 -9.57
N GLN A 285 25.55 17.67 -9.17
CA GLN A 285 26.85 17.10 -9.56
C GLN A 285 27.02 15.64 -9.07
N ALA A 286 26.59 15.32 -7.85
CA ALA A 286 26.63 13.97 -7.29
C ALA A 286 25.69 13.00 -8.01
N ALA A 287 24.45 13.42 -8.33
CA ALA A 287 23.50 12.62 -9.09
C ALA A 287 23.98 12.37 -10.53
N GLY A 288 24.59 13.38 -11.17
CA GLY A 288 25.17 13.27 -12.50
C GLY A 288 26.31 12.26 -12.58
N THR A 289 27.21 12.26 -11.59
CA THR A 289 28.35 11.32 -11.55
C THR A 289 27.93 9.88 -11.27
N ALA A 290 26.96 9.66 -10.36
CA ALA A 290 26.39 8.33 -10.12
C ALA A 290 25.67 7.77 -11.36
N CYS A 291 24.87 8.59 -12.04
CA CYS A 291 24.18 8.22 -13.26
C CYS A 291 25.14 7.93 -14.43
N ALA A 292 26.23 8.71 -14.55
CA ALA A 292 27.27 8.49 -15.55
C ALA A 292 28.05 7.19 -15.27
N ALA A 293 28.40 6.90 -14.00
CA ALA A 293 29.04 5.65 -13.61
C ALA A 293 28.16 4.42 -13.87
N GLN A 294 26.87 4.52 -13.57
CA GLN A 294 25.89 3.46 -13.85
C GLN A 294 25.72 3.22 -15.36
N ARG A 295 25.68 4.28 -16.17
CA ARG A 295 25.61 4.18 -17.64
C ARG A 295 26.90 3.60 -18.25
N ALA A 296 28.06 3.99 -17.74
CA ALA A 296 29.35 3.42 -18.17
C ALA A 296 29.45 1.92 -17.84
N ALA A 297 28.99 1.51 -16.65
CA ALA A 297 28.91 0.11 -16.26
C ALA A 297 27.95 -0.70 -17.14
N GLN A 298 26.78 -0.13 -17.49
CA GLN A 298 25.81 -0.76 -18.39
C GLN A 298 26.30 -0.87 -19.84
N ALA A 299 27.20 0.03 -20.27
CA ALA A 299 27.73 0.04 -21.63
C ALA A 299 28.93 -0.93 -21.84
N GLY A 300 29.43 -1.60 -20.79
CA GLY A 300 30.55 -2.53 -20.89
C GLY A 300 31.88 -1.88 -21.31
N VAL A 301 32.00 -0.54 -21.19
CA VAL A 301 33.20 0.19 -21.60
C VAL A 301 34.17 0.25 -20.39
N PRO A 302 35.38 -0.35 -20.47
CA PRO A 302 36.39 -0.17 -19.43
C PRO A 302 36.83 1.30 -19.44
N ALA A 303 36.63 2.01 -18.33
CA ALA A 303 36.95 3.42 -18.21
C ALA A 303 38.46 3.66 -18.47
N PRO A 304 38.88 4.36 -19.54
CA PRO A 304 40.27 4.73 -19.71
C PRO A 304 40.60 5.86 -18.74
N ARG A 305 41.61 5.68 -17.89
CA ARG A 305 42.07 6.68 -16.91
C ARG A 305 42.43 8.04 -17.51
N GLN A 306 42.68 8.14 -18.82
CA GLN A 306 43.04 9.38 -19.52
C GLN A 306 41.87 10.08 -20.24
N ALA A 307 40.82 9.36 -20.63
CA ALA A 307 39.63 9.96 -21.26
C ALA A 307 38.68 10.63 -20.25
N ALA A 308 38.78 10.26 -18.97
CA ALA A 308 37.97 10.84 -17.90
C ALA A 308 38.27 12.34 -17.65
N THR A 309 39.51 12.77 -17.89
CA THR A 309 39.93 14.16 -17.72
C THR A 309 39.48 15.08 -18.86
N GLU A 310 39.49 14.58 -20.11
CA GLU A 310 39.04 15.36 -21.28
C GLU A 310 37.50 15.33 -21.43
N ALA A 311 36.84 14.22 -21.06
CA ALA A 311 35.39 14.16 -20.98
C ALA A 311 34.82 15.02 -19.83
N ALA A 312 35.54 15.18 -18.73
CA ALA A 312 35.15 16.10 -17.65
C ALA A 312 35.19 17.58 -18.10
N GLY A 313 36.14 17.95 -18.97
CA GLY A 313 36.22 19.30 -19.54
C GLY A 313 35.16 19.59 -20.60
N ALA A 314 34.80 18.60 -21.43
CA ALA A 314 33.76 18.74 -22.46
C ALA A 314 32.33 18.62 -21.91
N ALA A 315 32.11 17.83 -20.84
CA ALA A 315 30.81 17.72 -20.17
C ALA A 315 30.42 18.96 -19.36
N GLN A 316 31.38 19.86 -19.09
CA GLN A 316 31.13 21.09 -18.34
C GLN A 316 30.43 22.20 -19.17
N GLN A 317 30.29 22.00 -20.49
CA GLN A 317 29.63 22.94 -21.41
C GLN A 317 28.32 22.44 -22.02
N ALA A 318 27.78 21.29 -21.60
CA ALA A 318 26.47 20.83 -22.09
C ALA A 318 25.69 20.10 -21.00
N ALA A 319 24.53 20.67 -20.65
CA ALA A 319 23.50 20.21 -19.72
C ALA A 319 23.78 20.42 -18.23
N GLU A 320 22.94 21.25 -17.58
CA GLU A 320 22.76 21.25 -16.13
C GLU A 320 22.55 19.80 -15.65
N PRO A 321 23.24 19.35 -14.58
CA PRO A 321 22.97 18.03 -14.05
C PRO A 321 21.52 18.00 -13.55
N PRO A 322 20.78 16.90 -13.76
CA PRO A 322 19.39 16.81 -13.35
C PRO A 322 19.31 17.05 -11.83
N ALA A 323 18.40 17.94 -11.41
CA ALA A 323 18.03 18.08 -10.01
C ALA A 323 17.72 16.68 -9.43
N PRO A 324 17.98 16.43 -8.13
CA PRO A 324 17.59 15.18 -7.50
C PRO A 324 16.10 14.93 -7.80
N ASP A 325 15.79 13.79 -8.44
CA ASP A 325 14.45 13.43 -8.93
C ASP A 325 13.55 13.09 -7.72
N LEU A 326 13.17 14.14 -6.99
CA LEU A 326 12.15 14.09 -5.96
C LEU A 326 10.84 13.71 -6.66
N ARG A 327 10.44 12.45 -6.51
CA ARG A 327 9.26 11.92 -7.16
C ARG A 327 8.30 11.34 -6.14
N LEU A 328 7.08 11.89 -6.11
CA LEU A 328 5.98 11.34 -5.34
C LEU A 328 5.27 10.24 -6.13
N VAL A 329 4.96 9.14 -5.46
CA VAL A 329 4.25 8.00 -6.01
C VAL A 329 3.12 7.63 -5.06
N GLY A 330 1.91 7.57 -5.60
CA GLY A 330 0.71 7.19 -4.89
C GLY A 330 -0.28 6.54 -5.84
N THR A 331 -0.87 5.44 -5.39
CA THR A 331 -1.94 4.72 -6.12
C THR A 331 -3.29 5.14 -5.53
N LEU A 332 -4.18 4.19 -5.30
CA LEU A 332 -5.30 4.28 -4.38
C LEU A 332 -5.07 3.40 -3.13
N ALA A 333 -5.94 3.52 -2.12
CA ALA A 333 -5.96 2.65 -0.95
C ALA A 333 -7.33 1.97 -0.79
N HIS A 334 -7.35 0.88 -0.01
CA HIS A 334 -8.55 0.06 0.19
C HIS A 334 -9.76 0.83 0.71
N GLU A 335 -9.53 1.87 1.52
CA GLU A 335 -10.59 2.67 2.11
C GLU A 335 -11.61 3.18 1.09
N VAL A 336 -11.18 3.50 -0.15
CA VAL A 336 -12.09 4.03 -1.17
C VAL A 336 -13.12 2.96 -1.54
N MET A 337 -12.67 1.75 -1.85
CA MET A 337 -13.57 0.64 -2.19
C MET A 337 -14.43 0.24 -1.00
N MET A 338 -13.86 0.21 0.21
CA MET A 338 -14.61 -0.14 1.43
C MET A 338 -15.73 0.86 1.71
N VAL A 339 -15.46 2.16 1.57
CA VAL A 339 -16.44 3.24 1.78
C VAL A 339 -17.47 3.26 0.64
N THR A 340 -17.02 3.14 -0.61
CA THR A 340 -17.93 3.10 -1.77
C THR A 340 -18.90 1.93 -1.66
N ASP A 341 -18.40 0.74 -1.34
CA ASP A 341 -19.22 -0.45 -1.09
C ASP A 341 -20.22 -0.21 0.03
N GLN A 342 -19.82 0.29 1.20
CA GLN A 342 -20.78 0.54 2.28
C GLN A 342 -21.86 1.59 1.91
N LEU A 343 -21.49 2.66 1.19
CA LEU A 343 -22.43 3.71 0.82
C LEU A 343 -23.38 3.30 -0.30
N LEU A 344 -22.96 2.35 -1.14
CA LEU A 344 -23.66 1.92 -2.34
C LEU A 344 -24.19 0.49 -2.24
N GLY A 345 -23.85 -0.31 -1.23
CA GLY A 345 -23.92 -1.80 -1.19
C GLY A 345 -25.23 -2.48 -1.59
N ARG A 346 -26.30 -1.71 -1.80
CA ARG A 346 -27.52 -2.12 -2.51
C ARG A 346 -27.33 -2.33 -4.02
N PHE A 347 -26.25 -1.85 -4.61
CA PHE A 347 -25.99 -1.93 -6.06
C PHE A 347 -25.30 -3.22 -6.50
N ASP A 348 -24.73 -3.99 -5.57
CA ASP A 348 -24.10 -5.28 -5.90
C ASP A 348 -25.13 -6.42 -5.94
N ASP A 349 -26.34 -6.24 -5.40
CA ASP A 349 -27.48 -7.15 -5.54
C ASP A 349 -28.07 -7.02 -6.97
N LEU A 350 -27.43 -7.64 -7.95
CA LEU A 350 -27.84 -7.60 -9.35
C LEU A 350 -29.13 -8.39 -9.61
N ASP A 351 -30.29 -7.78 -9.32
CA ASP A 351 -31.52 -8.02 -10.09
C ASP A 351 -31.77 -6.82 -11.04
N PRO A 352 -31.44 -6.93 -12.34
CA PRO A 352 -31.72 -5.91 -13.35
C PRO A 352 -33.16 -5.36 -13.32
N ALA A 353 -34.13 -6.17 -12.87
CA ALA A 353 -35.54 -5.79 -12.81
C ALA A 353 -35.85 -4.72 -11.75
N SER A 354 -35.11 -4.67 -10.62
CA SER A 354 -35.35 -3.65 -9.58
C SER A 354 -34.85 -2.26 -9.97
N TRP A 355 -33.97 -2.16 -10.98
CA TRP A 355 -33.34 -0.91 -11.40
C TRP A 355 -34.18 -0.11 -12.42
N GLN A 356 -35.11 -0.75 -13.13
CA GLN A 356 -36.01 -0.06 -14.07
C GLN A 356 -36.94 0.94 -13.38
N VAL A 357 -37.22 0.77 -12.08
CA VAL A 357 -38.14 1.65 -11.34
C VAL A 357 -37.48 2.98 -10.95
N ALA A 358 -36.15 3.04 -10.81
CA ALA A 358 -35.46 4.27 -10.42
C ALA A 358 -35.19 5.24 -11.60
N ALA A 359 -35.17 4.74 -12.83
CA ALA A 359 -34.93 5.53 -14.04
C ALA A 359 -36.23 6.04 -14.72
N GLY A 360 -37.40 5.58 -14.25
CA GLY A 360 -38.70 5.83 -14.88
C GLY A 360 -39.68 6.61 -14.02
N SER A 361 -39.34 7.84 -13.61
CA SER A 361 -40.36 8.80 -13.13
C SER A 361 -40.12 10.19 -13.75
N GLY A 362 -40.10 10.21 -15.07
CA GLY A 362 -40.17 11.42 -15.87
C GLY A 362 -41.18 11.23 -17.00
N CYS A 363 -42.31 11.91 -16.87
CA CYS A 363 -43.24 12.28 -17.95
C CYS A 363 -44.08 11.17 -18.62
N GLY A 364 -45.40 11.27 -18.41
CA GLY A 364 -46.39 11.02 -19.46
C GLY A 364 -47.53 10.08 -19.12
N GLY A 365 -48.77 10.57 -19.30
CA GLY A 365 -49.88 9.69 -19.68
C GLY A 365 -51.10 9.72 -18.78
N SER A 366 -51.86 10.82 -18.83
CA SER A 366 -53.26 10.82 -18.43
C SER A 366 -54.08 9.95 -19.38
N ALA A 367 -54.62 8.84 -18.89
CA ALA A 367 -55.78 8.07 -19.37
C ALA A 367 -55.91 6.86 -18.42
N GLY A 368 -57.03 6.46 -17.84
CA GLY A 368 -58.43 6.82 -17.97
C GLY A 368 -59.21 5.62 -17.40
N GLY A 369 -60.24 5.87 -16.59
CA GLY A 369 -61.39 4.97 -16.45
C GLY A 369 -61.32 3.83 -15.42
N GLY A 370 -62.07 4.01 -14.33
CA GLY A 370 -63.20 3.10 -14.04
C GLY A 370 -63.05 2.05 -12.92
N GLY A 371 -63.97 2.10 -11.94
CA GLY A 371 -64.46 0.93 -11.18
C GLY A 371 -63.95 0.85 -9.73
N LEU A 372 -64.53 1.57 -8.77
CA LEU A 372 -65.63 1.13 -7.89
C LEU A 372 -65.42 -0.23 -7.16
N ARG A 373 -65.14 -0.10 -5.86
CA ARG A 373 -65.80 -0.72 -4.69
C ARG A 373 -66.52 -2.07 -4.89
N GLY A 374 -66.14 -3.04 -4.04
CA GLY A 374 -67.01 -4.11 -3.59
C GLY A 374 -66.40 -4.81 -2.37
N GLY A 375 -67.04 -4.65 -1.20
CA GLY A 375 -66.60 -5.23 0.06
C GLY A 375 -67.29 -6.56 0.42
N GLY A 376 -66.89 -7.09 1.57
CA GLY A 376 -67.42 -8.29 2.22
C GLY A 376 -66.27 -9.25 2.54
N GLY A 377 -66.02 -9.74 3.75
CA GLY A 377 -66.82 -9.80 4.96
C GLY A 377 -66.67 -11.22 5.55
N GLY A 378 -66.27 -11.31 6.83
CA GLY A 378 -66.21 -12.54 7.63
C GLY A 378 -64.92 -13.36 7.45
N GLY A 379 -64.23 -13.85 8.47
CA GLY A 379 -64.58 -14.11 9.86
C GLY A 379 -64.22 -15.57 10.16
N GLY A 380 -63.53 -15.83 11.27
CA GLY A 380 -63.35 -17.19 11.82
C GLY A 380 -61.90 -17.62 12.03
N GLY A 381 -61.57 -17.85 13.31
CA GLY A 381 -60.27 -18.26 13.81
C GLY A 381 -59.92 -19.74 13.67
N GLY A 382 -58.73 -20.08 14.15
CA GLY A 382 -58.26 -21.47 14.31
C GLY A 382 -56.74 -21.51 14.45
N GLY A 383 -56.27 -21.94 15.62
CA GLY A 383 -54.86 -22.09 15.97
C GLY A 383 -54.14 -23.27 15.28
N PRO A 384 -52.93 -23.65 15.77
CA PRO A 384 -51.79 -24.00 14.94
C PRO A 384 -51.60 -25.51 14.74
N ALA A 385 -51.02 -25.93 13.61
CA ALA A 385 -50.36 -27.23 13.48
C ALA A 385 -49.43 -27.28 12.27
N ALA A 386 -48.41 -28.11 12.42
CA ALA A 386 -47.20 -28.22 11.62
C ALA A 386 -47.32 -29.12 10.38
N SER A 387 -46.34 -28.93 9.49
CA SER A 387 -45.77 -29.87 8.51
C SER A 387 -46.60 -30.31 7.31
N THR A 388 -46.06 -30.10 6.11
CA THR A 388 -45.83 -31.18 5.15
C THR A 388 -44.79 -30.75 4.11
N HIS A 389 -43.89 -31.67 3.82
CA HIS A 389 -42.81 -31.59 2.85
C HIS A 389 -43.31 -31.29 1.44
N GLY A 390 -42.80 -30.21 0.84
CA GLY A 390 -42.78 -29.98 -0.61
C GLY A 390 -41.35 -29.99 -1.10
N SER A 391 -40.88 -31.16 -1.52
CA SER A 391 -39.61 -31.37 -2.22
C SER A 391 -39.80 -30.90 -3.67
N ASP A 392 -39.42 -29.65 -3.96
CA ASP A 392 -39.14 -29.21 -5.33
C ASP A 392 -37.62 -29.07 -5.53
N SER A 393 -37.01 -30.22 -5.78
CA SER A 393 -35.71 -30.37 -6.41
C SER A 393 -35.91 -30.34 -7.93
N GLY A 394 -35.58 -29.24 -8.60
CA GLY A 394 -35.68 -29.23 -10.07
C GLY A 394 -35.54 -27.88 -10.77
N GLY A 395 -34.44 -27.17 -10.57
CA GLY A 395 -34.10 -26.02 -11.41
C GLY A 395 -32.98 -25.21 -10.82
N ARG A 396 -31.76 -25.43 -11.29
CA ARG A 396 -30.56 -24.69 -10.90
C ARG A 396 -30.75 -23.18 -11.06
N ALA A 397 -31.12 -22.49 -9.99
CA ALA A 397 -30.72 -21.11 -9.74
C ALA A 397 -29.22 -21.11 -9.43
N ALA A 398 -28.40 -21.43 -10.44
CA ALA A 398 -26.96 -21.28 -10.35
C ALA A 398 -26.66 -19.77 -10.24
N SER A 399 -26.13 -19.39 -9.08
CA SER A 399 -25.36 -18.16 -8.81
C SER A 399 -25.87 -16.85 -9.44
N ARG A 400 -26.85 -16.19 -8.81
CA ARG A 400 -27.03 -14.72 -8.94
C ARG A 400 -26.41 -14.01 -7.73
N GLY A 401 -25.15 -14.29 -7.44
CA GLY A 401 -24.41 -13.64 -6.35
C GLY A 401 -24.06 -12.19 -6.69
N PRO A 402 -23.61 -11.40 -5.71
CA PRO A 402 -23.13 -10.04 -5.96
C PRO A 402 -21.84 -10.04 -6.80
N ALA A 403 -21.63 -8.95 -7.54
CA ALA A 403 -20.41 -8.71 -8.31
C ALA A 403 -19.68 -7.49 -7.74
N GLN A 404 -18.37 -7.36 -7.96
CA GLN A 404 -17.56 -6.25 -7.43
C GLN A 404 -17.77 -4.90 -8.17
N ILE A 405 -19.02 -4.54 -8.52
CA ILE A 405 -19.35 -3.31 -9.25
C ILE A 405 -18.95 -2.08 -8.44
N CYS A 406 -19.21 -2.08 -7.13
CA CYS A 406 -18.78 -1.00 -6.24
C CYS A 406 -17.25 -0.81 -6.20
N SER A 407 -16.47 -1.88 -6.32
CA SER A 407 -15.01 -1.75 -6.44
C SER A 407 -14.58 -1.15 -7.78
N LEU A 408 -15.22 -1.54 -8.89
CA LEU A 408 -14.92 -0.96 -10.20
C LEU A 408 -15.27 0.54 -10.25
N VAL A 409 -16.45 0.93 -9.74
CA VAL A 409 -16.86 2.34 -9.76
C VAL A 409 -15.95 3.20 -8.88
N ALA A 410 -15.48 2.70 -7.73
CA ALA A 410 -14.50 3.41 -6.89
C ALA A 410 -13.21 3.75 -7.66
N HIS A 411 -12.71 2.81 -8.46
CA HIS A 411 -11.54 3.05 -9.31
C HIS A 411 -11.85 4.08 -10.40
N LEU A 412 -12.98 3.95 -11.11
CA LEU A 412 -13.37 4.89 -12.17
C LEU A 412 -13.56 6.32 -11.64
N LEU A 413 -14.20 6.48 -10.48
CA LEU A 413 -14.37 7.79 -9.83
C LEU A 413 -13.02 8.43 -9.51
N LEU A 414 -12.03 7.65 -9.07
CA LEU A 414 -10.71 8.19 -8.77
C LEU A 414 -10.01 8.68 -10.04
N LEU A 415 -10.09 7.89 -11.12
CA LEU A 415 -9.51 8.25 -12.41
C LEU A 415 -10.19 9.51 -12.97
N ALA A 416 -11.52 9.59 -12.90
CA ALA A 416 -12.31 10.76 -13.30
C ALA A 416 -12.08 12.00 -12.42
N ALA A 417 -11.58 11.84 -11.19
CA ALA A 417 -11.15 12.94 -10.31
C ALA A 417 -9.69 13.39 -10.55
N GLY A 418 -9.03 12.89 -11.60
CA GLY A 418 -7.64 13.22 -11.92
C GLY A 418 -6.64 12.30 -11.23
N GLY A 419 -6.98 11.01 -11.13
CA GLY A 419 -6.14 9.97 -10.55
C GLY A 419 -4.99 9.49 -11.46
N GLY A 420 -4.90 9.98 -12.71
CA GLY A 420 -3.85 9.58 -13.65
C GLY A 420 -4.25 8.37 -14.51
N VAL A 421 -5.14 8.52 -15.50
CA VAL A 421 -5.71 7.39 -16.26
C VAL A 421 -4.65 6.60 -17.03
N HIS A 422 -3.67 7.29 -17.62
CA HIS A 422 -2.55 6.68 -18.34
C HIS A 422 -1.66 5.76 -17.46
N ARG A 423 -1.80 5.85 -16.13
CA ARG A 423 -1.14 5.00 -15.13
C ARG A 423 -2.17 4.36 -14.18
N ALA A 424 -3.38 4.13 -14.67
CA ALA A 424 -4.44 3.52 -13.89
C ALA A 424 -3.94 2.21 -13.26
N THR A 425 -4.02 2.17 -11.93
CA THR A 425 -3.58 1.04 -11.12
C THR A 425 -4.81 0.36 -10.53
N ALA A 426 -4.97 -0.93 -10.80
CA ALA A 426 -5.95 -1.77 -10.12
C ALA A 426 -5.41 -2.15 -8.72
N LEU A 427 -6.23 -1.92 -7.69
CA LEU A 427 -6.05 -2.48 -6.36
C LEU A 427 -7.14 -3.53 -6.14
N CYS A 428 -6.86 -4.75 -6.59
CA CYS A 428 -7.84 -5.79 -6.83
C CYS A 428 -8.20 -6.64 -5.59
N ASP A 429 -7.39 -6.60 -4.53
CA ASP A 429 -7.54 -7.48 -3.36
C ASP A 429 -8.42 -6.90 -2.24
N THR A 430 -9.24 -5.87 -2.47
CA THR A 430 -10.12 -5.35 -1.40
C THR A 430 -11.12 -6.40 -0.96
N PHE A 431 -11.83 -7.00 -1.91
CA PHE A 431 -12.76 -8.09 -1.66
C PHE A 431 -12.28 -9.43 -2.23
N GLY A 432 -11.28 -9.41 -3.11
CA GLY A 432 -10.64 -10.59 -3.69
C GLY A 432 -10.31 -10.36 -5.16
N THR A 433 -9.10 -10.70 -5.57
CA THR A 433 -8.56 -10.46 -6.91
C THR A 433 -9.35 -11.21 -7.98
N CYS A 434 -9.75 -12.46 -7.70
CA CYS A 434 -10.47 -13.30 -8.66
C CYS A 434 -11.84 -12.69 -9.05
N GLY A 435 -12.64 -12.30 -8.05
CA GLY A 435 -13.90 -11.61 -8.27
C GLY A 435 -13.74 -10.24 -8.93
N PHE A 436 -12.68 -9.49 -8.59
CA PHE A 436 -12.40 -8.19 -9.19
C PHE A 436 -12.10 -8.30 -10.69
N VAL A 437 -11.22 -9.23 -11.07
CA VAL A 437 -10.86 -9.50 -12.47
C VAL A 437 -12.07 -9.98 -13.25
N SER A 438 -12.88 -10.89 -12.68
CA SER A 438 -14.10 -11.39 -13.32
C SER A 438 -15.06 -10.23 -13.65
N ALA A 439 -15.30 -9.35 -12.69
CA ALA A 439 -16.15 -8.17 -12.89
C ALA A 439 -15.54 -7.20 -13.92
N ALA A 440 -14.23 -6.96 -13.85
CA ALA A 440 -13.53 -6.04 -14.75
C ALA A 440 -13.51 -6.53 -16.21
N LEU A 441 -13.45 -7.84 -16.44
CA LEU A 441 -13.54 -8.46 -17.76
C LEU A 441 -14.98 -8.46 -18.30
N ALA A 442 -15.98 -8.59 -17.43
CA ALA A 442 -17.38 -8.59 -17.82
C ALA A 442 -17.90 -7.17 -18.15
N ALA A 443 -17.55 -6.16 -17.34
CA ALA A 443 -18.11 -4.82 -17.48
C ALA A 443 -17.39 -3.97 -18.55
N GLU A 444 -18.17 -3.31 -19.41
CA GLU A 444 -17.69 -2.26 -20.31
C GLU A 444 -17.48 -0.94 -19.56
N LEU A 445 -16.58 -0.11 -20.08
CA LEU A 445 -16.39 1.25 -19.59
C LEU A 445 -17.64 2.09 -19.83
N PRO A 446 -18.23 2.72 -18.78
CA PRO A 446 -19.35 3.61 -18.96
C PRO A 446 -19.02 4.74 -19.93
N ALA A 447 -19.92 5.03 -20.88
CA ALA A 447 -19.72 6.12 -21.84
C ALA A 447 -19.50 7.48 -21.14
N GLU A 448 -20.23 7.73 -20.05
CA GLU A 448 -20.06 8.93 -19.23
C GLU A 448 -18.67 9.03 -18.59
N PHE A 449 -18.07 7.91 -18.17
CA PHE A 449 -16.70 7.89 -17.67
C PHE A 449 -15.70 8.27 -18.76
N GLN A 450 -15.85 7.69 -19.96
CA GLN A 450 -14.98 8.00 -21.09
C GLN A 450 -15.05 9.49 -21.44
N GLN A 451 -16.27 10.06 -21.45
CA GLN A 451 -16.48 11.48 -21.64
C GLN A 451 -15.81 12.33 -20.55
N ASP A 452 -16.04 12.00 -19.27
CA ASP A 452 -15.48 12.74 -18.12
C ASP A 452 -13.95 12.80 -18.18
N VAL A 453 -13.29 11.70 -18.54
CA VAL A 453 -11.83 11.63 -18.64
C VAL A 453 -11.31 12.31 -19.91
N GLN A 454 -12.00 12.15 -21.03
CA GLN A 454 -11.63 12.80 -22.29
C GLN A 454 -11.73 14.33 -22.19
N GLU A 455 -12.77 14.85 -21.53
CA GLU A 455 -12.96 16.29 -21.34
C GLU A 455 -12.04 16.85 -20.26
N GLY A 456 -11.92 16.17 -19.11
CA GLY A 456 -11.12 16.66 -17.98
C GLY A 456 -9.61 16.47 -18.16
N TYR A 457 -9.19 15.41 -18.85
CA TYR A 457 -7.78 14.99 -18.96
C TYR A 457 -7.43 14.49 -20.37
N PRO A 458 -7.63 15.30 -21.43
CA PRO A 458 -7.51 14.87 -22.83
C PRO A 458 -6.12 14.30 -23.17
N GLY A 459 -5.05 14.88 -22.59
CA GLY A 459 -3.68 14.39 -22.80
C GLY A 459 -3.45 13.01 -22.17
N GLU A 460 -4.01 12.75 -21.00
CA GLU A 460 -3.90 11.44 -20.36
C GLU A 460 -4.77 10.39 -21.05
N TRP A 461 -5.98 10.78 -21.48
CA TRP A 461 -6.85 9.94 -22.29
C TRP A 461 -6.13 9.53 -23.57
N ALA A 462 -5.56 10.48 -24.32
CA ALA A 462 -4.84 10.21 -25.56
C ALA A 462 -3.63 9.28 -25.37
N ALA A 463 -3.00 9.28 -24.19
CA ALA A 463 -1.88 8.42 -23.84
C ALA A 463 -2.28 6.95 -23.57
N LEU A 464 -3.58 6.65 -23.42
CA LEU A 464 -4.05 5.27 -23.27
C LEU A 464 -3.89 4.47 -24.57
N PRO A 465 -3.65 3.14 -24.47
CA PRO A 465 -3.70 2.25 -25.61
C PRO A 465 -5.02 2.41 -26.39
N ALA A 466 -4.96 2.33 -27.72
CA ALA A 466 -6.14 2.48 -28.57
C ALA A 466 -7.25 1.48 -28.21
N ALA A 467 -6.87 0.26 -27.82
CA ALA A 467 -7.78 -0.78 -27.32
C ALA A 467 -8.60 -0.34 -26.11
N ALA A 468 -8.00 0.41 -25.16
CA ALA A 468 -8.67 0.89 -23.95
C ALA A 468 -9.61 2.09 -24.21
N ARG A 469 -9.52 2.68 -25.41
CA ARG A 469 -10.36 3.81 -25.86
C ARG A 469 -11.42 3.40 -26.89
N ALA A 470 -11.40 2.14 -27.30
CA ALA A 470 -12.34 1.65 -28.31
C ALA A 470 -13.75 1.50 -27.72
N PRO A 471 -14.81 1.65 -28.53
CA PRO A 471 -16.15 1.27 -28.12
C PRO A 471 -16.19 -0.18 -27.62
N GLY A 472 -16.86 -0.42 -26.49
CA GLY A 472 -16.92 -1.74 -25.86
C GLY A 472 -15.65 -2.17 -25.11
N ALA A 473 -14.68 -1.27 -24.92
CA ALA A 473 -13.53 -1.52 -24.04
C ALA A 473 -14.00 -1.92 -22.64
N ARG A 474 -13.37 -2.95 -22.08
CA ARG A 474 -13.70 -3.46 -20.74
C ARG A 474 -13.00 -2.60 -19.69
N VAL A 475 -13.53 -2.58 -18.47
CA VAL A 475 -12.87 -1.92 -17.34
C VAL A 475 -11.46 -2.51 -17.14
N PHE A 476 -11.29 -3.82 -17.37
CA PHE A 476 -9.97 -4.46 -17.35
C PHE A 476 -8.94 -3.78 -18.27
N ASP A 477 -9.37 -3.29 -19.44
CA ASP A 477 -8.50 -2.78 -20.49
C ASP A 477 -7.83 -1.44 -20.13
N ILE A 478 -8.36 -0.70 -19.14
CA ILE A 478 -7.78 0.59 -18.72
C ILE A 478 -6.60 0.43 -17.74
N PHE A 479 -6.56 -0.67 -16.99
CA PHE A 479 -5.58 -0.85 -15.92
C PHE A 479 -4.23 -1.25 -16.49
N THR A 480 -3.31 -0.28 -16.57
CA THR A 480 -1.94 -0.49 -17.01
C THR A 480 -1.05 -1.06 -15.91
N TRP A 481 -1.47 -0.90 -14.65
CA TRP A 481 -0.80 -1.44 -13.47
C TRP A 481 -1.73 -2.25 -12.61
N TRP A 482 -1.21 -3.31 -12.00
CA TRP A 482 -1.93 -4.15 -11.05
C TRP A 482 -1.11 -4.30 -9.78
N ARG A 483 -1.67 -3.84 -8.65
CA ARG A 483 -0.99 -3.84 -7.35
C ARG A 483 -1.47 -5.00 -6.50
N MET A 484 -0.55 -5.90 -6.17
CA MET A 484 -0.77 -7.06 -5.30
C MET A 484 -0.36 -6.71 -3.85
N ASP A 485 -1.37 -6.63 -2.98
CA ASP A 485 -1.23 -6.22 -1.57
C ASP A 485 -1.56 -7.35 -0.55
N SER A 486 -2.10 -8.49 -1.02
CA SER A 486 -2.33 -9.68 -0.20
C SER A 486 -2.34 -10.97 -1.04
N GLY A 487 -2.52 -12.12 -0.37
CA GLY A 487 -2.48 -13.44 -1.02
C GLY A 487 -1.08 -13.89 -1.45
N SER A 488 -1.05 -15.03 -2.15
CA SER A 488 0.14 -15.51 -2.85
C SER A 488 0.40 -14.62 -4.06
N TYR A 489 1.54 -13.93 -4.08
CA TYR A 489 1.89 -13.04 -5.19
C TYR A 489 1.92 -13.79 -6.52
N GLU A 490 2.57 -14.95 -6.56
CA GLU A 490 2.74 -15.73 -7.79
C GLU A 490 1.41 -16.19 -8.37
N GLU A 491 0.49 -16.66 -7.52
CA GLU A 491 -0.85 -17.09 -7.95
C GLU A 491 -1.67 -15.92 -8.49
N MET A 492 -1.72 -14.79 -7.77
CA MET A 492 -2.52 -13.64 -8.19
C MET A 492 -1.93 -12.95 -9.43
N ALA A 493 -0.60 -12.87 -9.52
CA ALA A 493 0.10 -12.37 -10.70
C ALA A 493 -0.14 -13.25 -11.92
N ASP A 494 -0.04 -14.58 -11.76
CA ASP A 494 -0.33 -15.54 -12.83
C ASP A 494 -1.77 -15.37 -13.31
N TYR A 495 -2.72 -15.32 -12.38
CA TYR A 495 -4.15 -15.19 -12.69
C TYR A 495 -4.45 -13.91 -13.49
N VAL A 496 -3.92 -12.76 -13.09
CA VAL A 496 -4.10 -11.49 -13.84
C VAL A 496 -3.45 -11.56 -15.22
N MET A 497 -2.26 -12.16 -15.34
CA MET A 497 -1.59 -12.32 -16.64
C MET A 497 -2.33 -13.29 -17.56
N SER A 498 -2.84 -14.40 -17.02
CA SER A 498 -3.65 -15.38 -17.74
C SER A 498 -4.95 -14.75 -18.25
N ALA A 499 -5.63 -13.94 -17.42
CA ALA A 499 -6.80 -13.17 -17.81
C ALA A 499 -6.50 -12.20 -18.98
N TRP A 500 -5.38 -11.48 -18.93
CA TRP A 500 -4.96 -10.61 -20.03
C TRP A 500 -4.65 -11.40 -21.31
N GLU A 501 -3.92 -12.52 -21.20
CA GLU A 501 -3.55 -13.35 -22.34
C GLU A 501 -4.79 -13.95 -23.02
N GLN A 502 -5.73 -14.47 -22.23
CA GLN A 502 -7.00 -15.00 -22.72
C GLN A 502 -7.84 -13.91 -23.40
N ARG A 503 -7.96 -12.73 -22.78
CA ARG A 503 -8.72 -11.59 -23.31
C ARG A 503 -8.24 -11.13 -24.68
N TRP A 504 -6.95 -11.32 -24.97
CA TRP A 504 -6.30 -10.85 -26.20
C TRP A 504 -5.78 -11.99 -27.09
N ALA A 505 -6.15 -13.25 -26.83
CA ALA A 505 -5.65 -14.43 -27.53
C ALA A 505 -5.91 -14.38 -29.05
N ASP A 506 -7.14 -13.99 -29.43
CA ASP A 506 -7.59 -13.95 -30.83
C ASP A 506 -7.33 -12.60 -31.52
N ALA A 507 -6.88 -11.58 -30.77
CA ALA A 507 -6.61 -10.27 -31.34
C ALA A 507 -5.28 -10.27 -32.10
N PRO A 508 -5.16 -9.56 -33.24
CA PRO A 508 -3.88 -9.43 -33.94
C PRO A 508 -2.87 -8.63 -33.09
N PRO A 509 -1.55 -8.94 -33.14
CA PRO A 509 -0.55 -8.29 -32.29
C PRO A 509 -0.52 -6.76 -32.34
N CYS A 510 -0.87 -6.15 -33.49
CA CYS A 510 -0.90 -4.70 -33.66
C CYS A 510 -2.05 -4.00 -32.91
N VAL A 511 -3.08 -4.75 -32.49
CA VAL A 511 -4.24 -4.23 -31.76
C VAL A 511 -4.13 -4.52 -30.25
N ARG A 512 -3.31 -5.50 -29.86
CA ARG A 512 -3.14 -5.86 -28.45
C ARG A 512 -2.53 -4.68 -27.67
N PRO A 513 -3.10 -4.28 -26.53
CA PRO A 513 -2.45 -3.31 -25.66
C PRO A 513 -1.12 -3.88 -25.13
N PRO A 514 -0.22 -3.07 -24.56
CA PRO A 514 0.92 -3.58 -23.83
C PRO A 514 0.47 -4.51 -22.68
N ARG A 515 1.30 -5.51 -22.36
CA ARG A 515 1.08 -6.34 -21.16
C ARG A 515 1.00 -5.46 -19.91
N PRO A 516 0.09 -5.77 -18.96
CA PRO A 516 -0.04 -5.03 -17.73
C PRO A 516 1.26 -5.14 -16.91
N ARG A 517 1.56 -4.08 -16.17
CA ARG A 517 2.71 -4.04 -15.26
C ARG A 517 2.26 -4.44 -13.87
N LEU A 518 3.03 -5.31 -13.22
CA LEU A 518 2.72 -5.78 -11.88
C LEU A 518 3.50 -4.97 -10.83
N MET A 519 2.86 -4.69 -9.71
CA MET A 519 3.48 -4.09 -8.53
C MET A 519 3.22 -4.99 -7.32
N HIS A 520 4.24 -5.27 -6.53
CA HIS A 520 4.08 -5.95 -5.24
C HIS A 520 4.29 -4.95 -4.11
N SER A 521 3.28 -4.75 -3.25
CA SER A 521 3.31 -3.76 -2.16
C SER A 521 3.35 -4.32 -0.75
N ASN A 522 3.39 -5.65 -0.60
CA ASN A 522 3.33 -6.36 0.68
C ASN A 522 4.61 -7.19 0.91
N LEU A 523 5.76 -6.54 0.88
CA LEU A 523 7.08 -7.14 1.11
C LEU A 523 7.57 -6.87 2.54
N GLU A 524 8.10 -7.89 3.21
CA GLU A 524 8.58 -7.85 4.60
C GLU A 524 10.12 -7.90 4.72
N SER A 525 10.85 -8.41 3.72
CA SER A 525 12.33 -8.42 3.72
C SER A 525 13.00 -8.06 2.37
N PHE A 526 14.29 -7.70 2.40
CA PHE A 526 15.13 -7.60 1.20
C PHE A 526 15.31 -8.97 0.52
N ASP A 527 15.30 -10.06 1.30
CA ASP A 527 15.31 -11.44 0.79
C ASP A 527 14.10 -11.70 -0.11
N GLU A 528 12.91 -11.29 0.31
CA GLU A 528 11.70 -11.40 -0.51
C GLU A 528 11.81 -10.60 -1.80
N ILE A 529 12.38 -9.38 -1.80
CA ILE A 529 12.63 -8.63 -3.04
C ILE A 529 13.50 -9.46 -3.99
N LEU A 530 14.61 -10.02 -3.49
CA LEU A 530 15.53 -10.81 -4.29
C LEU A 530 14.88 -12.09 -4.83
N GLN A 531 14.06 -12.76 -4.03
CA GLN A 531 13.28 -13.91 -4.45
C GLN A 531 12.29 -13.53 -5.56
N MET A 532 11.48 -12.47 -5.35
CA MET A 532 10.48 -12.02 -6.31
C MET A 532 11.10 -11.53 -7.62
N TRP A 533 12.31 -10.99 -7.56
CA TRP A 533 13.05 -10.58 -8.75
C TRP A 533 13.51 -11.79 -9.59
N ARG A 534 13.73 -12.96 -8.97
CA ARG A 534 14.08 -14.20 -9.70
C ARG A 534 12.89 -14.86 -10.38
N LEU A 535 11.66 -14.37 -10.16
CA LEU A 535 10.47 -14.91 -10.81
C LEU A 535 10.53 -14.83 -12.35
N PRO A 536 9.78 -15.70 -13.05
CA PRO A 536 9.66 -15.64 -14.51
C PRO A 536 9.23 -14.25 -14.98
N ALA A 537 9.80 -13.77 -16.09
CA ALA A 537 9.51 -12.43 -16.63
C ALA A 537 8.02 -12.17 -16.87
N ARG A 538 7.21 -13.22 -17.08
CA ARG A 538 5.76 -13.14 -17.21
C ARG A 538 5.09 -12.60 -15.95
N ILE A 539 5.47 -13.05 -14.76
CA ILE A 539 4.81 -12.67 -13.49
C ILE A 539 5.70 -11.81 -12.60
N ARG A 540 6.91 -11.48 -13.05
CA ARG A 540 7.85 -10.68 -12.26
C ARG A 540 7.29 -9.26 -12.02
N PRO A 541 7.37 -8.75 -10.78
CA PRO A 541 7.04 -7.35 -10.49
C PRO A 541 7.85 -6.38 -11.35
N ALA A 542 7.18 -5.42 -11.97
CA ALA A 542 7.80 -4.27 -12.61
C ALA A 542 8.12 -3.15 -11.60
N ALA A 543 7.53 -3.21 -10.41
CA ALA A 543 7.83 -2.35 -9.29
C ALA A 543 7.67 -3.09 -7.95
N PHE A 544 8.59 -2.80 -7.02
CA PHE A 544 8.51 -3.20 -5.63
C PHE A 544 8.16 -1.98 -4.79
N ALA A 545 7.03 -2.01 -4.11
CA ALA A 545 6.62 -0.97 -3.17
C ALA A 545 6.76 -1.49 -1.75
N PHE A 546 7.49 -0.78 -0.90
CA PHE A 546 7.76 -1.28 0.45
C PHE A 546 7.94 -0.16 1.47
N GLY A 547 7.48 -0.40 2.69
CA GLY A 547 7.68 0.50 3.82
C GLY A 547 8.53 -0.09 4.93
N THR A 548 8.42 -1.40 5.17
CA THR A 548 9.06 -2.11 6.31
C THR A 548 10.52 -2.46 6.09
N LEU A 549 10.94 -2.69 4.84
CA LEU A 549 12.31 -3.09 4.54
C LEU A 549 13.31 -2.01 4.92
N ALA A 550 12.86 -0.77 4.74
CA ALA A 550 13.62 0.41 5.04
C ALA A 550 13.55 0.77 6.52
N ASP A 551 12.96 -0.04 7.40
CA ASP A 551 12.83 0.32 8.82
C ASP A 551 13.08 -0.88 9.75
N GLY A 552 13.28 -0.59 11.03
CA GLY A 552 13.59 -1.55 12.07
C GLY A 552 15.06 -1.57 12.43
N PHE A 553 15.41 -2.50 13.31
CA PHE A 553 16.68 -2.46 14.03
C PHE A 553 17.45 -3.77 13.86
N VAL A 554 18.77 -3.69 13.95
CA VAL A 554 19.67 -4.82 14.25
C VAL A 554 19.71 -4.97 15.78
N PRO A 555 19.85 -6.19 16.34
CA PRO A 555 19.93 -6.39 17.79
C PRO A 555 20.99 -5.51 18.46
N PHE A 556 20.72 -5.10 19.71
CA PHE A 556 21.65 -4.33 20.53
C PHE A 556 22.49 -5.26 21.39
N ASP A 557 23.81 -5.06 21.40
CA ASP A 557 24.74 -5.81 22.25
C ASP A 557 24.69 -5.29 23.69
N CYS A 558 24.01 -6.00 24.58
CA CYS A 558 23.86 -5.60 25.99
C CYS A 558 25.03 -6.02 26.90
N GLU A 559 26.07 -6.69 26.37
CA GLU A 559 27.13 -7.28 27.20
C GLU A 559 28.23 -6.30 27.65
N ALA A 560 28.33 -5.12 27.03
CA ALA A 560 29.46 -4.21 27.29
C ALA A 560 29.43 -3.52 28.67
N ALA A 561 28.28 -3.47 29.36
CA ALA A 561 28.14 -2.70 30.60
C ALA A 561 28.49 -3.47 31.88
N ALA A 562 28.59 -4.80 31.84
CA ALA A 562 28.91 -5.61 33.01
C ALA A 562 30.42 -5.66 33.33
N ALA A 563 31.28 -5.30 32.37
CA ALA A 563 32.74 -5.39 32.53
C ALA A 563 33.39 -4.16 33.20
N ASP A 564 32.74 -2.99 33.18
CA ASP A 564 33.32 -1.74 33.73
C ASP A 564 32.97 -1.48 35.20
N GLY A 565 32.37 -2.46 35.89
CA GLY A 565 31.95 -2.36 37.29
C GLY A 565 32.88 -2.99 38.34
N GLY A 566 34.09 -3.45 37.97
CA GLY A 566 34.99 -4.18 38.87
C GLY A 566 36.41 -3.63 38.88
N GLY A 567 36.87 -3.19 40.05
CA GLY A 567 38.15 -2.52 40.27
C GLY A 567 39.39 -3.29 39.79
N GLY A 568 40.43 -2.53 39.52
CA GLY A 568 41.66 -3.02 38.92
C GLY A 568 42.46 -4.01 39.75
N SER A 569 43.23 -4.82 39.02
CA SER A 569 44.62 -5.15 39.34
C SER A 569 45.30 -5.58 38.05
N GLY A 570 46.49 -5.05 37.80
CA GLY A 570 47.23 -5.25 36.56
C GLY A 570 47.60 -6.71 36.27
N GLY A 571 47.73 -6.97 34.97
CA GLY A 571 48.29 -8.20 34.41
C GLY A 571 48.69 -7.92 32.97
N ILE A 572 49.96 -7.60 32.78
CA ILE A 572 50.65 -7.63 31.49
C ILE A 572 50.79 -9.11 31.12
N ASP A 573 50.43 -9.46 29.89
CA ASP A 573 50.91 -10.56 29.02
C ASP A 573 49.80 -10.75 27.95
N GLY A 574 50.00 -10.56 26.65
CA GLY A 574 51.08 -11.09 25.83
C GLY A 574 50.57 -12.35 25.13
N ASP A 575 49.84 -12.21 24.02
CA ASP A 575 50.14 -12.93 22.77
C ASP A 575 49.09 -12.74 21.67
N ALA A 576 49.63 -12.52 20.48
CA ALA A 576 48.94 -12.48 19.22
C ALA A 576 48.80 -13.90 18.65
N GLN A 577 47.65 -14.24 18.06
CA GLN A 577 47.63 -15.06 16.85
C GLN A 577 46.29 -14.98 16.12
N ALA A 578 46.36 -14.47 14.89
CA ALA A 578 45.39 -14.73 13.84
C ALA A 578 45.66 -16.09 13.21
N THR A 579 44.64 -16.85 12.82
CA THR A 579 44.71 -17.72 11.63
C THR A 579 43.32 -17.98 11.04
N HIS A 580 43.32 -18.01 9.70
CA HIS A 580 42.26 -18.40 8.78
C HIS A 580 42.07 -19.93 8.69
N GLY A 581 40.91 -20.33 8.14
CA GLY A 581 40.66 -21.64 7.49
C GLY A 581 39.37 -22.26 8.01
N GLY A 582 38.36 -22.65 7.23
CA GLY A 582 38.31 -23.03 5.81
C GLY A 582 37.78 -24.47 5.70
N ALA A 583 36.68 -24.64 4.95
CA ALA A 583 36.10 -25.90 4.45
C ALA A 583 35.42 -26.83 5.47
N ALA A 584 34.53 -27.76 5.12
CA ALA A 584 33.51 -27.98 4.06
C ALA A 584 32.96 -29.39 4.33
N CYS A 585 31.73 -29.65 3.87
CA CYS A 585 31.14 -30.98 3.58
C CYS A 585 30.93 -31.98 4.74
N SER A 586 29.67 -32.37 4.96
CA SER A 586 29.20 -33.69 4.48
C SER A 586 27.70 -33.91 4.77
N ASP A 587 27.09 -34.56 3.79
CA ASP A 587 25.72 -35.06 3.69
C ASP A 587 25.22 -35.94 4.84
N GLY A 588 23.88 -36.06 4.91
CA GLY A 588 23.27 -37.31 5.36
C GLY A 588 21.84 -37.17 5.88
N GLY A 589 20.88 -37.77 5.16
CA GLY A 589 19.77 -38.44 5.83
C GLY A 589 18.35 -38.02 5.43
N SER A 590 17.88 -38.59 4.33
CA SER A 590 16.47 -38.81 4.01
C SER A 590 15.72 -39.63 5.08
N GLY A 591 14.45 -39.34 5.33
CA GLY A 591 13.55 -40.23 6.09
C GLY A 591 12.10 -39.72 6.10
N ALA A 592 11.22 -40.48 5.46
CA ALA A 592 9.83 -40.14 5.19
C ALA A 592 8.84 -40.47 6.33
N ALA A 593 7.70 -39.79 6.27
CA ALA A 593 6.34 -40.25 6.57
C ALA A 593 5.93 -40.68 8.00
N GLY A 594 4.79 -40.13 8.44
CA GLY A 594 3.77 -40.93 9.13
C GLY A 594 3.20 -40.35 10.44
N GLY A 595 2.04 -39.69 10.32
CA GLY A 595 0.82 -40.00 11.10
C GLY A 595 0.71 -39.61 12.58
N GLY A 596 -0.40 -38.92 12.89
CA GLY A 596 -1.16 -39.15 14.13
C GLY A 596 -1.08 -38.07 15.22
N ALA A 597 -2.13 -37.25 15.30
CA ALA A 597 -2.62 -36.71 16.58
C ALA A 597 -3.42 -37.83 17.33
N PRO A 598 -3.84 -37.74 18.63
CA PRO A 598 -4.09 -36.54 19.45
C PRO A 598 -3.73 -36.74 20.98
N PRO A 599 -4.50 -36.23 21.97
CA PRO A 599 -4.18 -35.08 22.83
C PRO A 599 -3.84 -35.46 24.29
N GLY A 600 -3.22 -34.56 25.06
CA GLY A 600 -2.95 -34.82 26.48
C GLY A 600 -2.47 -33.62 27.28
N SER A 601 -3.33 -33.20 28.20
CA SER A 601 -3.17 -32.22 29.27
C SER A 601 -2.00 -32.45 30.23
N GLY A 602 -1.46 -31.36 30.78
CA GLY A 602 -1.20 -31.28 32.23
C GLY A 602 0.26 -31.29 32.73
N SER A 603 0.72 -30.10 33.12
CA SER A 603 1.37 -29.76 34.39
C SER A 603 2.81 -30.23 34.73
N ALA A 604 3.54 -29.23 35.25
CA ALA A 604 4.54 -29.25 36.31
C ALA A 604 6.02 -29.61 36.03
N ALA A 605 6.84 -28.56 36.24
CA ALA A 605 8.08 -28.55 37.02
C ALA A 605 9.17 -29.58 36.67
N GLY A 606 10.19 -29.09 35.95
CA GLY A 606 11.52 -29.68 35.94
C GLY A 606 12.56 -28.56 35.95
N GLY A 607 13.23 -28.38 37.10
CA GLY A 607 14.35 -27.48 37.26
C GLY A 607 15.52 -27.92 36.38
N GLY A 608 15.92 -27.05 35.46
CA GLY A 608 17.11 -27.19 34.63
C GLY A 608 18.17 -26.21 35.10
N THR A 609 19.29 -26.77 35.55
CA THR A 609 20.55 -26.14 35.95
C THR A 609 21.01 -25.01 35.04
N ALA A 610 21.53 -23.96 35.67
CA ALA A 610 22.21 -22.81 35.08
C ALA A 610 23.23 -23.24 34.00
N GLY A 611 22.86 -23.04 32.74
CA GLY A 611 23.76 -23.07 31.60
C GLY A 611 24.37 -21.68 31.39
N CYS A 612 25.68 -21.66 31.14
CA CYS A 612 26.49 -20.52 30.74
C CYS A 612 25.75 -19.52 29.83
N GLY A 613 25.86 -18.24 30.17
CA GLY A 613 25.13 -17.12 29.56
C GLY A 613 25.29 -17.03 28.05
N SER A 614 24.22 -17.34 27.34
CA SER A 614 23.96 -16.74 26.03
C SER A 614 23.55 -15.30 26.28
N ALA A 615 24.32 -14.34 25.75
CA ALA A 615 23.90 -12.96 25.60
C ALA A 615 22.43 -12.92 25.16
N VAL A 616 21.53 -12.39 25.98
CA VAL A 616 20.15 -12.14 25.53
C VAL A 616 20.23 -10.93 24.60
N GLN A 617 20.32 -11.19 23.29
CA GLN A 617 20.28 -10.13 22.28
C GLN A 617 18.97 -9.36 22.42
N ALA A 618 19.07 -8.09 22.78
CA ALA A 618 17.93 -7.21 22.94
C ALA A 618 17.50 -6.68 21.56
N GLU A 619 16.29 -7.06 21.12
CA GLU A 619 15.75 -6.63 19.83
C GLU A 619 14.59 -5.65 20.01
N VAL A 620 14.70 -4.48 19.38
CA VAL A 620 13.56 -3.56 19.21
C VAL A 620 12.83 -3.94 17.93
N LYS A 621 11.54 -4.24 18.03
CA LYS A 621 10.69 -4.66 16.92
C LYS A 621 9.74 -3.54 16.49
N LEU A 622 9.52 -3.42 15.19
CA LEU A 622 8.42 -2.60 14.69
C LEU A 622 7.07 -3.26 15.02
N CYS A 623 6.02 -2.47 15.14
CA CYS A 623 4.68 -2.99 15.35
C CYS A 623 3.89 -3.00 14.03
N SER A 624 2.90 -3.87 13.95
CA SER A 624 1.97 -3.91 12.82
C SER A 624 0.73 -3.10 13.17
N VAL A 625 0.77 -1.80 12.93
CA VAL A 625 -0.38 -0.90 13.09
C VAL A 625 -1.19 -0.84 11.81
N VAL A 626 -2.51 -0.86 11.94
CA VAL A 626 -3.43 -0.58 10.82
C VAL A 626 -4.49 0.39 11.27
N MET A 627 -4.78 1.36 10.40
CA MET A 627 -5.96 2.21 10.49
C MET A 627 -6.73 2.13 9.18
N LYS A 628 -8.06 2.07 9.27
CA LYS A 628 -8.95 1.82 8.13
C LYS A 628 -10.30 2.47 8.38
N ALA A 629 -11.00 2.83 7.30
CA ALA A 629 -12.42 3.13 7.41
C ALA A 629 -13.17 1.89 7.90
N VAL A 630 -14.02 2.04 8.90
CA VAL A 630 -14.86 0.97 9.44
C VAL A 630 -16.34 1.24 9.27
N GLN A 631 -16.71 2.52 9.21
CA GLN A 631 -18.06 2.98 8.89
C GLN A 631 -18.02 4.25 8.03
N ALA A 632 -19.02 4.41 7.19
CA ALA A 632 -19.30 5.62 6.44
C ALA A 632 -20.81 5.85 6.37
N SER A 633 -21.21 7.12 6.35
CA SER A 633 -22.60 7.51 6.12
C SER A 633 -22.71 8.63 5.09
N ARG A 634 -23.83 8.61 4.38
CA ARG A 634 -24.19 9.67 3.44
C ARG A 634 -24.38 11.00 4.16
N PRO A 635 -24.25 12.13 3.45
CA PRO A 635 -24.48 13.45 4.03
C PRO A 635 -25.84 13.54 4.73
N GLY A 636 -25.86 14.13 5.93
CA GLY A 636 -27.07 14.27 6.76
C GLY A 636 -27.57 12.98 7.44
N ALA A 637 -27.05 11.81 7.08
CA ALA A 637 -27.31 10.58 7.81
C ALA A 637 -26.35 10.45 8.99
N ALA A 638 -26.89 10.14 10.17
CA ALA A 638 -26.07 9.70 11.29
C ALA A 638 -25.26 8.47 10.88
N LEU A 639 -24.02 8.34 11.37
CA LEU A 639 -23.25 7.11 11.16
C LEU A 639 -24.09 5.92 11.61
N PRO A 640 -24.17 4.86 10.79
CA PRO A 640 -25.02 3.71 11.08
C PRO A 640 -24.64 3.16 12.45
N ARG A 641 -25.63 3.08 13.35
CA ARG A 641 -25.45 2.44 14.65
C ARG A 641 -25.25 0.94 14.42
N SER A 642 -24.00 0.51 14.35
CA SER A 642 -23.51 -0.87 14.55
C SER A 642 -24.17 -2.02 13.77
N THR A 643 -24.80 -1.81 12.60
CA THR A 643 -25.42 -2.92 11.85
C THR A 643 -24.57 -3.47 10.71
N GLU A 644 -23.64 -2.67 10.17
CA GLU A 644 -22.81 -2.97 9.00
C GLU A 644 -21.41 -2.34 9.14
N SER A 645 -20.42 -2.87 8.42
CA SER A 645 -19.04 -2.35 8.40
C SER A 645 -18.53 -2.21 6.97
N ALA A 646 -17.81 -1.12 6.72
CA ALA A 646 -16.86 -1.02 5.61
C ALA A 646 -15.79 -2.10 5.84
N GLY A 647 -15.86 -3.20 5.08
CA GLY A 647 -15.03 -4.38 5.31
C GLY A 647 -13.95 -4.57 4.25
N LYS A 648 -12.82 -5.18 4.60
CA LYS A 648 -11.83 -5.70 3.62
C LYS A 648 -11.64 -7.20 3.88
N LEU A 649 -11.54 -8.00 2.83
CA LEU A 649 -11.19 -9.43 2.93
C LEU A 649 -9.71 -9.68 2.66
N GLY A 650 -9.20 -9.24 1.50
CA GLY A 650 -7.90 -9.70 0.98
C GLY A 650 -8.01 -11.00 0.18
N ASP A 651 -6.88 -11.46 -0.36
CA ASP A 651 -6.71 -12.73 -1.09
C ASP A 651 -6.21 -13.88 -0.19
N ASP A 652 -6.18 -13.69 1.12
CA ASP A 652 -5.68 -14.70 2.06
C ASP A 652 -6.77 -15.72 2.38
N VAL A 653 -6.51 -16.99 2.05
CA VAL A 653 -7.39 -18.15 2.30
C VAL A 653 -7.76 -18.27 3.79
N SER A 654 -6.88 -17.84 4.70
CA SER A 654 -7.14 -17.89 6.15
C SER A 654 -8.04 -16.76 6.65
N ALA A 655 -8.37 -15.78 5.80
CA ALA A 655 -9.03 -14.53 6.16
C ALA A 655 -8.32 -13.77 7.32
N SER A 656 -7.04 -14.05 7.60
CA SER A 656 -6.30 -13.42 8.70
C SER A 656 -6.14 -11.90 8.54
N LYS A 657 -6.21 -11.43 7.29
CA LYS A 657 -6.16 -10.00 6.93
C LYS A 657 -7.53 -9.33 6.85
N ALA A 658 -8.61 -10.09 7.09
CA ALA A 658 -9.96 -9.56 7.07
C ALA A 658 -10.14 -8.49 8.14
N GLN A 659 -10.87 -7.45 7.78
CA GLN A 659 -10.92 -6.21 8.51
C GLN A 659 -12.37 -5.76 8.61
N PHE A 660 -12.90 -5.79 9.84
CA PHE A 660 -14.25 -5.34 10.20
C PHE A 660 -14.18 -4.34 11.36
N ASP A 661 -15.25 -3.58 11.57
CA ASP A 661 -15.45 -2.77 12.78
C ASP A 661 -15.53 -3.67 14.02
N ARG A 662 -14.63 -3.47 15.00
CA ARG A 662 -14.52 -4.32 16.19
C ARG A 662 -15.59 -4.04 17.24
N ARG A 663 -16.42 -3.01 17.05
CA ARG A 663 -17.60 -2.71 17.87
C ARG A 663 -18.83 -3.51 17.46
N LEU A 664 -18.80 -4.14 16.28
CA LEU A 664 -19.94 -4.89 15.78
C LEU A 664 -20.17 -6.18 16.56
N PRO A 665 -21.44 -6.59 16.74
CA PRO A 665 -21.74 -7.91 17.26
C PRO A 665 -21.23 -8.98 16.28
N PRO A 666 -20.85 -10.18 16.77
CA PRO A 666 -20.34 -11.28 15.93
C PRO A 666 -21.24 -11.60 14.73
N GLU A 667 -22.56 -11.56 14.92
CA GLU A 667 -23.53 -11.82 13.85
C GLU A 667 -23.43 -10.83 12.68
N ALA A 668 -23.16 -9.54 12.97
CA ALA A 668 -22.98 -8.53 11.94
C ALA A 668 -21.66 -8.74 11.20
N VAL A 669 -20.59 -9.07 11.93
CA VAL A 669 -19.29 -9.44 11.35
C VAL A 669 -19.43 -10.64 10.42
N ASP A 670 -20.18 -11.67 10.83
CA ASP A 670 -20.40 -12.89 10.03
C ASP A 670 -21.25 -12.60 8.78
N ARG A 671 -22.25 -11.72 8.87
CA ARG A 671 -23.01 -11.26 7.70
C ARG A 671 -22.10 -10.54 6.70
N THR A 672 -21.34 -9.54 7.15
CA THR A 672 -20.38 -8.82 6.28
C THR A 672 -19.35 -9.78 5.70
N ARG A 673 -18.78 -10.68 6.49
CA ARG A 673 -17.81 -11.69 6.01
C ARG A 673 -18.39 -12.57 4.91
N ARG A 674 -19.62 -13.08 5.07
CA ARG A 674 -20.29 -13.88 4.03
C ARG A 674 -20.48 -13.11 2.74
N LEU A 675 -20.90 -11.84 2.81
CA LEU A 675 -20.99 -10.98 1.64
C LEU A 675 -19.64 -10.82 0.93
N LEU A 676 -18.58 -10.50 1.68
CA LEU A 676 -17.25 -10.32 1.10
C LEU A 676 -16.70 -11.62 0.49
N LEU A 677 -16.98 -12.77 1.09
CA LEU A 677 -16.61 -14.07 0.51
C LEU A 677 -17.32 -14.31 -0.84
N LEU A 678 -18.60 -13.96 -0.94
CA LEU A 678 -19.33 -14.04 -2.23
C LEU A 678 -18.73 -13.10 -3.28
N LEU A 679 -18.36 -11.89 -2.89
CA LEU A 679 -17.67 -10.94 -3.78
C LEU A 679 -16.28 -11.42 -4.21
N SER A 680 -15.60 -12.22 -3.37
CA SER A 680 -14.23 -12.71 -3.64
C SER A 680 -14.17 -13.77 -4.74
N CYS A 681 -15.26 -14.53 -4.93
CA CYS A 681 -15.28 -15.69 -5.81
C CYS A 681 -15.06 -15.30 -7.27
N GLU A 682 -14.29 -16.12 -7.99
CA GLU A 682 -14.24 -16.07 -9.45
C GLU A 682 -15.62 -16.38 -10.03
N ARG A 683 -16.00 -15.64 -11.08
CA ARG A 683 -17.31 -15.77 -11.69
C ARG A 683 -17.24 -15.75 -13.21
N HIS A 684 -17.27 -16.94 -13.80
CA HIS A 684 -17.34 -17.12 -15.25
C HIS A 684 -18.76 -16.94 -15.82
N ASP A 685 -19.76 -16.83 -14.95
CA ASP A 685 -21.18 -16.76 -15.28
C ASP A 685 -21.76 -15.34 -15.22
N LEU A 686 -20.92 -14.32 -15.01
CA LEU A 686 -21.37 -12.93 -15.02
C LEU A 686 -21.87 -12.56 -16.42
N ASP A 687 -23.14 -12.18 -16.53
CA ASP A 687 -23.69 -11.59 -17.75
C ASP A 687 -23.01 -10.24 -18.04
N PRO A 688 -22.23 -10.12 -19.13
CA PRO A 688 -21.52 -8.89 -19.46
C PRO A 688 -22.46 -7.69 -19.67
N ALA A 689 -23.67 -7.90 -20.20
CA ALA A 689 -24.64 -6.83 -20.42
C ALA A 689 -25.18 -6.30 -19.10
N ALA A 690 -25.56 -7.19 -18.18
CA ALA A 690 -26.02 -6.83 -16.85
C ALA A 690 -24.92 -6.12 -16.03
N ALA A 691 -23.68 -6.64 -16.06
CA ALA A 691 -22.55 -6.03 -15.36
C ALA A 691 -22.25 -4.61 -15.88
N SER A 692 -22.26 -4.43 -17.21
CA SER A 692 -22.03 -3.13 -17.85
C SER A 692 -23.16 -2.14 -17.54
N ALA A 693 -24.42 -2.58 -17.60
CA ALA A 693 -25.57 -1.76 -17.27
C ALA A 693 -25.55 -1.31 -15.80
N ALA A 694 -25.22 -2.21 -14.87
CA ALA A 694 -25.09 -1.90 -13.46
C ALA A 694 -23.96 -0.89 -13.20
N LEU A 695 -22.77 -1.12 -13.75
CA LEU A 695 -21.66 -0.19 -13.60
C LEU A 695 -21.98 1.20 -14.16
N ALA A 696 -22.61 1.28 -15.34
CA ALA A 696 -23.04 2.54 -15.94
C ALA A 696 -24.10 3.25 -15.08
N ALA A 697 -25.10 2.51 -14.58
CA ALA A 697 -26.14 3.07 -13.71
C ALA A 697 -25.57 3.62 -12.41
N VAL A 698 -24.65 2.90 -11.76
CA VAL A 698 -23.98 3.35 -10.53
C VAL A 698 -23.12 4.57 -10.79
N TYR A 699 -22.31 4.55 -11.87
CA TYR A 699 -21.47 5.69 -12.24
C TYR A 699 -22.32 6.94 -12.52
N HIS A 700 -23.42 6.79 -13.25
CA HIS A 700 -24.38 7.87 -13.50
C HIS A 700 -25.01 8.41 -12.21
N ALA A 701 -25.48 7.51 -11.33
CA ALA A 701 -26.07 7.89 -10.05
C ALA A 701 -25.09 8.72 -9.20
N VAL A 702 -23.83 8.32 -9.13
CA VAL A 702 -22.81 9.07 -8.37
C VAL A 702 -22.45 10.39 -9.04
N THR A 703 -22.14 10.38 -10.34
CA THR A 703 -21.55 11.55 -11.00
C THR A 703 -22.57 12.58 -11.49
N ARG A 704 -23.75 12.14 -11.94
CA ARG A 704 -24.80 12.99 -12.52
C ARG A 704 -25.92 13.28 -11.52
N GLN A 705 -26.37 12.28 -10.78
CA GLN A 705 -27.46 12.45 -9.80
C GLN A 705 -26.94 12.87 -8.41
N GLY A 706 -25.64 12.70 -8.14
CA GLY A 706 -25.03 13.11 -6.88
C GLY A 706 -25.52 12.30 -5.69
N VAL A 707 -25.78 11.00 -5.83
CA VAL A 707 -26.33 10.17 -4.72
C VAL A 707 -25.41 10.05 -3.48
N LEU A 708 -24.16 10.49 -3.59
CA LEU A 708 -23.17 10.57 -2.51
C LEU A 708 -22.83 12.01 -2.09
N ARG A 709 -23.54 13.03 -2.62
CA ARG A 709 -23.33 14.45 -2.35
C ARG A 709 -24.32 15.02 -1.33
#